data_AF-A0A017TEG0-F1
#
_entry.id   AF-A0A017TEG0-F1
#
_cell.length_a   1.000
_cell.length_b   1.000
_cell.length_c   1.000
_cell.angle_alpha   90.00
_cell.angle_beta   90.00
_cell.angle_gamma   90.00
#
_symmetry.space_group_name_H-M   'P 1'
#
loop_
_entity.id
_entity.type
_entity.pdbx_description
1 polymer ?
#
loop_
_entity_poly.entity_id
_entity_poly.type
_entity_poly.pdbx_seq_one_letter_code
_entity_poly.pdbx_strand_id
1 'polypeptide(L)'
;MSTLVDKITKNEKTFFQTSGSGGYKLTPKTLSGGGTSVDVVDCVRADGNTSYYYDTEVEKSLVVLHYTAGQLTGDIPTLTKKDYKVSVSYVLARDGTLYRLFDDARWSYHLGGSDADPCIGGNEFNSKRSVAIEISNFGWLKESGNGLITYSGTSYCTKEDTHLFHTLTGPWRGQRYFATFTEAQYASLKKLLKYLTGKHNIPYKFLSAEGAQDKAARHVLFTSKEEARAFKGIASHINFRQGKWDIGPAFDWHRLEEDGGSELHLPVNLGLGTRGTKQVVESYYTHTEATIRSGYFPMGTNTVWHGGVHVHKDPRTAVHAVAPGRVIAARLPQATDKAVGAYGSTSFVITRHTIEREKAKKHFFALYMHLHHEELTQKNTQLHAVPWLKAAAPATSNRYKVKIADLNFRSSPSSASKTNLIGPLTKGEVLVVTDKTTSDPWWKATRASGGAGWVRYSPDWLEPEAATVDPAAPLDAGLLSKLLAGDVVMVDRPVKAGDLLWTMGQYGSRGYRANMIHWEIFSEENLFADTKRYPDWTAVEDTNEDYNIDNRAIVGMVDQESGFFESDEILTSEELQKFYASRNKNVKQVRRIACRFVSEWGIDLDKAIPKMKGRWSTFGLKDDLSPYVFWKDAAAAKVPLPAKPLVWHYNPVAFVESLVDAVLPEQEAAPPPPRPEPSSIATTSTGRVTCTCGSTDDDLFVDPVTTPSGERDLYLAVKSFWISSFGASDPAYLHEDVAMVFVGHIAGEVGWEAKSMKNYNVGNHKRAKGKMFTAFRTWEEYTTEAKAKAACNCASHTEYVGRVEKKNGKIMYAVRFFPPHKQSHFGAFKTLNDGMAAHIGLLQRRYSGCTDALSKHAKGTAASAKFTARVDRIQSLATAYAGSLEGYATAGSYDAFIIACAQTARKKFEKNP
;
A
#
# COMPACT_ATOMS: atom_id res chain seq x y z
N MET A 1 -15.58 7.07 28.23
CA MET A 1 -15.44 5.73 28.85
C MET A 1 -14.11 5.16 28.38
N SER A 2 -13.28 4.56 29.26
CA SER A 2 -12.02 3.96 28.77
C SER A 2 -12.35 2.83 27.79
N THR A 3 -11.65 2.76 26.66
CA THR A 3 -11.82 1.68 25.70
C THR A 3 -11.38 0.35 26.35
N LEU A 4 -11.84 -0.81 25.84
CA LEU A 4 -11.34 -2.09 26.36
C LEU A 4 -9.83 -2.20 26.17
N VAL A 5 -9.26 -1.56 25.16
CA VAL A 5 -7.81 -1.58 24.91
C VAL A 5 -7.00 -0.80 25.94
N ASP A 6 -7.53 0.30 26.48
CA ASP A 6 -6.92 0.98 27.64
C ASP A 6 -6.89 0.04 28.85
N LYS A 7 -7.95 -0.77 29.02
CA LYS A 7 -8.01 -1.80 30.06
C LYS A 7 -7.09 -2.99 29.76
N ILE A 8 -6.97 -3.44 28.51
CA ILE A 8 -6.06 -4.53 28.12
C ILE A 8 -4.61 -4.11 28.37
N THR A 9 -4.20 -2.94 27.89
CA THR A 9 -2.83 -2.43 28.08
C THR A 9 -2.52 -2.24 29.56
N LYS A 10 -3.48 -1.71 30.34
CA LYS A 10 -3.35 -1.60 31.79
C LYS A 10 -3.27 -2.98 32.45
N ASN A 11 -4.16 -3.90 32.10
CA ASN A 11 -4.25 -5.24 32.67
C ASN A 11 -3.02 -6.08 32.31
N GLU A 12 -2.44 -5.98 31.12
CA GLU A 12 -1.21 -6.68 30.75
C GLU A 12 -0.01 -6.12 31.53
N LYS A 13 0.12 -4.79 31.63
CA LYS A 13 1.16 -4.15 32.46
C LYS A 13 1.04 -4.53 33.93
N THR A 14 -0.17 -4.61 34.46
CA THR A 14 -0.41 -4.92 35.86
C THR A 14 -0.59 -6.42 36.12
N PHE A 15 -0.76 -7.29 35.12
CA PHE A 15 -1.07 -8.71 35.33
C PHE A 15 -0.06 -9.36 36.28
N PHE A 16 1.22 -9.06 36.09
CA PHE A 16 2.30 -9.55 36.94
C PHE A 16 2.72 -8.60 38.07
N GLN A 17 2.12 -7.40 38.16
CA GLN A 17 2.39 -6.42 39.23
C GLN A 17 1.33 -6.44 40.34
N THR A 18 0.04 -6.59 39.99
CA THR A 18 -1.10 -6.55 40.91
C THR A 18 -1.59 -7.93 41.35
N SER A 19 -1.19 -9.00 40.65
CA SER A 19 -1.31 -10.36 41.18
C SER A 19 0.06 -10.79 41.70
N GLY A 20 0.32 -10.51 42.99
CA GLY A 20 1.57 -10.87 43.65
C GLY A 20 1.91 -12.34 43.35
N SER A 21 2.96 -12.57 42.55
CA SER A 21 3.37 -13.90 42.08
C SER A 21 2.19 -14.84 41.79
N GLY A 22 1.25 -14.43 40.93
CA GLY A 22 -0.07 -15.07 40.66
C GLY A 22 -0.04 -16.53 40.19
N GLY A 23 0.56 -17.43 40.98
CA GLY A 23 0.87 -18.80 40.65
C GLY A 23 2.08 -18.99 39.74
N TYR A 24 2.91 -17.95 39.47
CA TYR A 24 4.04 -18.05 38.54
C TYR A 24 5.32 -17.38 39.06
N LYS A 25 6.46 -17.95 38.69
CA LYS A 25 7.80 -17.38 38.83
C LYS A 25 8.26 -16.89 37.46
N LEU A 26 8.57 -15.60 37.39
CA LEU A 26 9.04 -14.94 36.17
C LEU A 26 10.54 -14.69 36.24
N THR A 27 11.28 -15.12 35.22
CA THR A 27 12.73 -14.90 35.15
C THR A 27 13.09 -14.33 33.78
N PRO A 28 13.43 -13.03 33.67
CA PRO A 28 13.95 -12.47 32.43
C PRO A 28 15.21 -13.22 31.99
N LYS A 29 15.30 -13.50 30.69
CA LYS A 29 16.39 -14.27 30.10
C LYS A 29 16.62 -13.83 28.67
N THR A 30 17.87 -13.74 28.25
CA THR A 30 18.21 -13.60 26.83
C THR A 30 18.60 -14.96 26.29
N LEU A 31 17.86 -15.46 25.32
CA LEU A 31 18.20 -16.68 24.58
C LEU A 31 19.08 -16.29 23.39
N SER A 32 20.08 -17.11 23.08
CA SER A 32 20.98 -16.91 21.94
C SER A 32 21.10 -18.21 21.15
N GLY A 33 21.01 -18.13 19.82
CA GLY A 33 21.06 -19.29 18.93
C GLY A 33 21.03 -18.86 17.46
N GLY A 34 21.80 -19.56 16.61
CA GLY A 34 21.84 -19.31 15.16
C GLY A 34 22.15 -17.85 14.76
N GLY A 35 23.04 -17.19 15.50
CA GLY A 35 23.45 -15.80 15.21
C GLY A 35 22.43 -14.72 15.64
N THR A 36 21.33 -15.09 16.29
CA THR A 36 20.32 -14.15 16.81
C THR A 36 20.15 -14.30 18.33
N SER A 37 19.93 -13.18 19.01
CA SER A 37 19.50 -13.16 20.41
C SER A 37 18.07 -12.63 20.56
N VAL A 38 17.31 -13.22 21.48
CA VAL A 38 15.94 -12.80 21.79
C VAL A 38 15.73 -12.75 23.30
N ASP A 39 15.17 -11.64 23.77
CA ASP A 39 14.81 -11.48 25.18
C ASP A 39 13.45 -12.12 25.43
N VAL A 40 13.38 -12.94 26.48
CA VAL A 40 12.18 -13.65 26.92
C VAL A 40 12.04 -13.55 28.43
N VAL A 41 10.86 -13.91 28.93
CA VAL A 41 10.58 -14.10 30.35
C VAL A 41 10.18 -15.56 30.54
N ASP A 42 11.03 -16.34 31.21
CA ASP A 42 10.66 -17.69 31.63
C ASP A 42 9.48 -17.57 32.61
N CYS A 43 8.33 -18.12 32.22
CA CYS A 43 7.08 -18.04 32.95
C CYS A 43 6.70 -19.45 33.41
N VAL A 44 7.19 -19.83 34.58
CA VAL A 44 6.96 -21.17 35.14
C VAL A 44 5.97 -21.10 36.29
N ARG A 45 5.17 -22.13 36.50
CA ARG A 45 4.27 -22.16 37.65
C ARG A 45 5.06 -22.20 38.95
N ALA A 46 4.64 -21.40 39.92
CA ALA A 46 5.26 -21.32 41.25
C ALA A 46 5.09 -22.61 42.06
N ASP A 47 4.05 -23.40 41.75
CA ASP A 47 3.83 -24.75 42.30
C ASP A 47 4.74 -25.83 41.68
N GLY A 48 5.61 -25.45 40.73
CA GLY A 48 6.54 -26.36 40.05
C GLY A 48 5.88 -27.32 39.06
N ASN A 49 4.57 -27.16 38.79
CA ASN A 49 3.86 -28.05 37.88
C ASN A 49 4.36 -27.87 36.43
N THR A 50 4.61 -29.00 35.77
CA THR A 50 5.03 -29.10 34.36
C THR A 50 4.16 -30.04 33.52
N SER A 51 3.02 -30.52 34.06
CA SER A 51 2.22 -31.59 33.43
C SER A 51 1.40 -31.15 32.20
N TYR A 52 1.47 -29.87 31.81
CA TYR A 52 0.84 -29.29 30.61
C TYR A 52 1.69 -29.41 29.33
N TYR A 53 2.87 -30.01 29.42
CA TYR A 53 3.68 -30.40 28.27
C TYR A 53 4.32 -31.77 28.49
N TYR A 54 4.94 -32.31 27.44
CA TYR A 54 5.75 -33.51 27.51
C TYR A 54 7.21 -33.13 27.64
N ASP A 55 7.83 -33.53 28.75
CA ASP A 55 9.26 -33.34 29.02
C ASP A 55 10.11 -34.35 28.24
N THR A 56 10.03 -34.27 26.92
CA THR A 56 10.81 -35.09 26.00
C THR A 56 11.27 -34.21 24.87
N GLU A 57 12.57 -34.19 24.63
CA GLU A 57 13.16 -33.43 23.53
C GLU A 57 12.83 -34.09 22.19
N VAL A 58 12.49 -33.27 21.20
CA VAL A 58 12.15 -33.71 19.85
C VAL A 58 12.80 -32.76 18.86
N GLU A 59 13.38 -33.31 17.78
CA GLU A 59 13.90 -32.51 16.68
C GLU A 59 12.79 -31.65 16.06
N LYS A 60 13.08 -30.36 15.89
CA LYS A 60 12.11 -29.39 15.38
C LYS A 60 12.39 -29.07 13.92
N SER A 61 11.33 -29.09 13.11
CA SER A 61 11.38 -28.80 11.67
C SER A 61 10.30 -27.81 11.22
N LEU A 62 9.48 -27.34 12.16
CA LEU A 62 8.29 -26.53 11.91
C LEU A 62 8.13 -25.47 13.02
N VAL A 63 7.64 -24.29 12.66
CA VAL A 63 7.05 -23.33 13.60
C VAL A 63 5.58 -23.17 13.23
N VAL A 64 4.69 -23.18 14.23
CA VAL A 64 3.26 -22.94 14.01
C VAL A 64 2.80 -21.74 14.81
N LEU A 65 2.23 -20.77 14.10
CA LEU A 65 1.69 -19.55 14.67
C LEU A 65 0.20 -19.66 14.97
N HIS A 66 -0.18 -19.13 16.12
CA HIS A 66 -1.53 -19.07 16.65
C HIS A 66 -1.88 -17.67 17.16
N TYR A 67 -3.17 -17.43 17.38
CA TYR A 67 -3.62 -16.36 18.27
C TYR A 67 -4.57 -16.93 19.34
N THR A 68 -4.58 -16.29 20.51
CA THR A 68 -5.24 -16.86 21.69
C THR A 68 -6.76 -16.69 21.71
N ALA A 69 -7.29 -15.80 20.87
CA ALA A 69 -8.65 -15.28 20.91
C ALA A 69 -8.93 -14.58 22.25
N GLY A 70 -7.90 -14.09 22.93
CA GLY A 70 -8.01 -13.64 24.30
C GLY A 70 -7.02 -12.53 24.63
N GLN A 71 -6.63 -12.55 25.90
CA GLN A 71 -5.69 -11.63 26.49
C GLN A 71 -4.91 -12.38 27.57
N LEU A 72 -3.72 -11.88 27.88
CA LEU A 72 -2.73 -12.56 28.71
C LEU A 72 -3.27 -13.16 30.02
N THR A 73 -4.25 -12.50 30.65
CA THR A 73 -4.87 -12.94 31.91
C THR A 73 -5.64 -14.25 31.81
N GLY A 74 -6.14 -14.61 30.62
CA GLY A 74 -6.78 -15.89 30.33
C GLY A 74 -5.84 -16.87 29.61
N ASP A 75 -4.94 -16.33 28.79
CA ASP A 75 -4.05 -17.11 27.92
C ASP A 75 -3.10 -18.00 28.72
N ILE A 76 -2.29 -17.42 29.62
CA ILE A 76 -1.27 -18.16 30.39
C ILE A 76 -1.89 -19.20 31.32
N PRO A 77 -2.94 -18.89 32.13
CA PRO A 77 -3.58 -19.90 32.97
C PRO A 77 -4.18 -21.07 32.20
N THR A 78 -4.71 -20.83 31.00
CA THR A 78 -5.28 -21.89 30.16
C THR A 78 -4.17 -22.80 29.61
N LEU A 79 -3.11 -22.19 29.07
CA LEU A 79 -1.98 -22.90 28.46
C LEU A 79 -1.05 -23.58 29.47
N THR A 80 -1.19 -23.30 30.76
CA THR A 80 -0.42 -23.95 31.84
C THR A 80 -1.30 -24.71 32.83
N LYS A 81 -2.53 -25.05 32.42
CA LYS A 81 -3.47 -25.78 33.27
C LYS A 81 -2.92 -27.18 33.60
N LYS A 82 -2.92 -27.53 34.89
CA LYS A 82 -2.49 -28.84 35.39
C LYS A 82 -3.14 -29.99 34.60
N ASP A 83 -2.31 -30.92 34.16
CA ASP A 83 -2.66 -32.15 33.43
C ASP A 83 -3.35 -31.91 32.07
N TYR A 84 -3.32 -30.67 31.58
CA TYR A 84 -3.89 -30.27 30.30
C TYR A 84 -2.79 -30.06 29.27
N LYS A 85 -2.44 -31.13 28.56
CA LYS A 85 -1.35 -31.14 27.56
C LYS A 85 -1.72 -30.48 26.23
N VAL A 86 -2.42 -29.36 26.31
CA VAL A 86 -2.67 -28.44 25.20
C VAL A 86 -2.00 -27.12 25.54
N SER A 87 -0.83 -26.88 24.97
CA SER A 87 0.05 -25.77 25.36
C SER A 87 1.01 -25.39 24.23
N VAL A 88 1.73 -24.29 24.41
CA VAL A 88 2.72 -23.75 23.46
C VAL A 88 3.99 -23.31 24.16
N SER A 89 5.11 -23.27 23.44
CA SER A 89 6.40 -22.88 24.03
C SER A 89 6.44 -21.40 24.38
N TYR A 90 5.83 -20.55 23.56
CA TYR A 90 5.86 -19.10 23.71
C TYR A 90 4.47 -18.46 23.62
N VAL A 91 4.22 -17.48 24.49
CA VAL A 91 3.08 -16.56 24.41
C VAL A 91 3.61 -15.13 24.24
N LEU A 92 3.15 -14.44 23.20
CA LEU A 92 3.55 -13.08 22.86
C LEU A 92 2.46 -12.08 23.25
N ALA A 93 2.74 -11.25 24.27
CA ALA A 93 1.84 -10.19 24.74
C ALA A 93 1.75 -9.00 23.77
N ARG A 94 0.75 -8.12 23.93
CA ARG A 94 0.56 -6.99 23.00
C ARG A 94 1.65 -5.93 23.10
N ASP A 95 2.33 -5.83 24.23
CA ASP A 95 3.48 -4.93 24.43
C ASP A 95 4.80 -5.46 23.83
N GLY A 96 4.78 -6.66 23.25
CA GLY A 96 5.96 -7.30 22.66
C GLY A 96 6.72 -8.22 23.63
N THR A 97 6.30 -8.35 24.89
CA THR A 97 6.94 -9.27 25.84
C THR A 97 6.70 -10.72 25.45
N LEU A 98 7.78 -11.51 25.38
CA LEU A 98 7.76 -12.94 25.08
C LEU A 98 7.82 -13.77 26.35
N TYR A 99 6.74 -14.46 26.69
CA TYR A 99 6.71 -15.39 27.82
C TYR A 99 7.00 -16.81 27.33
N ARG A 100 8.07 -17.42 27.86
CA ARG A 100 8.42 -18.82 27.57
C ARG A 100 7.82 -19.73 28.62
N LEU A 101 6.85 -20.56 28.24
CA LEU A 101 6.15 -21.46 29.16
C LEU A 101 6.93 -22.75 29.44
N PHE A 102 7.64 -23.26 28.43
CA PHE A 102 8.56 -24.40 28.53
C PHE A 102 9.60 -24.34 27.40
N ASP A 103 10.66 -25.15 27.49
CA ASP A 103 11.75 -25.12 26.52
C ASP A 103 11.27 -25.55 25.11
N ASP A 104 11.73 -24.84 24.08
CA ASP A 104 11.33 -25.06 22.69
C ASP A 104 11.87 -26.36 22.06
N ALA A 105 12.74 -27.11 22.75
CA ALA A 105 13.07 -28.50 22.38
C ALA A 105 11.99 -29.51 22.78
N ARG A 106 11.13 -29.18 23.76
CA ARG A 106 10.03 -30.02 24.26
C ARG A 106 8.75 -29.77 23.45
N TRP A 107 7.66 -30.47 23.76
CA TRP A 107 6.42 -30.33 22.99
C TRP A 107 5.16 -30.52 23.83
N SER A 108 4.04 -29.98 23.32
CA SER A 108 2.68 -30.20 23.81
C SER A 108 1.73 -30.22 22.61
N TYR A 109 0.49 -30.68 22.78
CA TYR A 109 -0.48 -30.60 21.69
C TYR A 109 -0.92 -29.14 21.49
N HIS A 110 -1.10 -28.72 20.25
CA HIS A 110 -1.63 -27.38 19.96
C HIS A 110 -2.50 -27.33 18.70
N LEU A 111 -2.35 -28.30 17.79
CA LEU A 111 -3.13 -28.35 16.55
C LEU A 111 -4.56 -28.87 16.75
N GLY A 112 -4.78 -29.77 17.71
CA GLY A 112 -6.09 -30.36 17.98
C GLY A 112 -6.57 -31.28 16.86
N GLY A 113 -7.82 -31.76 16.94
CA GLY A 113 -8.34 -32.80 16.04
C GLY A 113 -9.78 -33.17 16.41
N SER A 114 -10.63 -33.46 15.42
CA SER A 114 -11.95 -34.09 15.60
C SER A 114 -12.33 -34.82 14.31
N ASP A 115 -13.22 -35.80 14.37
CA ASP A 115 -13.64 -36.54 13.17
C ASP A 115 -14.23 -35.65 12.07
N ALA A 116 -14.94 -34.58 12.46
CA ALA A 116 -15.52 -33.60 11.54
C ALA A 116 -14.54 -32.54 11.01
N ASP A 117 -13.35 -32.41 11.61
CA ASP A 117 -12.31 -31.45 11.20
C ASP A 117 -10.94 -32.04 11.58
N PRO A 118 -10.48 -33.09 10.90
CA PRO A 118 -9.24 -33.77 11.27
C PRO A 118 -8.03 -32.85 11.06
N CYS A 119 -7.00 -32.99 11.89
CA CYS A 119 -5.73 -32.31 11.65
C CYS A 119 -4.98 -33.00 10.51
N ILE A 120 -4.76 -32.28 9.42
CA ILE A 120 -4.04 -32.80 8.25
C ILE A 120 -2.59 -33.11 8.64
N GLY A 121 -2.10 -34.30 8.28
CA GLY A 121 -0.79 -34.78 8.75
C GLY A 121 -0.79 -35.41 10.15
N GLY A 122 -1.85 -35.20 10.93
CA GLY A 122 -2.03 -35.74 12.28
C GLY A 122 -1.52 -34.81 13.39
N ASN A 123 -2.35 -34.63 14.43
CA ASN A 123 -2.10 -33.70 15.54
C ASN A 123 -0.81 -34.00 16.29
N GLU A 124 -0.59 -35.26 16.70
CA GLU A 124 0.59 -35.65 17.47
C GLU A 124 1.89 -35.47 16.69
N PHE A 125 1.93 -35.96 15.45
CA PHE A 125 3.12 -35.88 14.61
C PHE A 125 3.55 -34.43 14.37
N ASN A 126 2.61 -33.57 13.97
CA ASN A 126 2.93 -32.18 13.67
C ASN A 126 3.17 -31.35 14.94
N SER A 127 2.49 -31.65 16.06
CA SER A 127 2.76 -30.96 17.35
C SER A 127 4.12 -31.33 17.94
N LYS A 128 4.60 -32.57 17.74
CA LYS A 128 5.92 -33.01 18.20
C LYS A 128 7.06 -32.26 17.53
N ARG A 129 7.00 -32.14 16.20
CA ARG A 129 8.06 -31.54 15.38
C ARG A 129 7.98 -30.02 15.26
N SER A 130 6.98 -29.38 15.84
CA SER A 130 6.79 -27.93 15.82
C SER A 130 7.29 -27.25 17.09
N VAL A 131 7.66 -25.98 16.95
CA VAL A 131 7.61 -25.00 18.04
C VAL A 131 6.33 -24.19 17.85
N ALA A 132 5.43 -24.20 18.83
CA ALA A 132 4.17 -23.46 18.77
C ALA A 132 4.29 -22.11 19.47
N ILE A 133 3.70 -21.08 18.88
CA ILE A 133 3.68 -19.71 19.39
C ILE A 133 2.24 -19.20 19.40
N GLU A 134 1.77 -18.75 20.56
CA GLU A 134 0.49 -18.04 20.71
C GLU A 134 0.72 -16.53 20.78
N ILE A 135 -0.08 -15.77 20.03
CA ILE A 135 -0.05 -14.30 20.06
C ILE A 135 -1.32 -13.80 20.74
N SER A 136 -1.18 -13.01 21.81
CA SER A 136 -2.30 -12.39 22.54
C SER A 136 -3.07 -11.45 21.61
N ASN A 137 -4.20 -11.93 21.09
CA ASN A 137 -5.06 -11.22 20.14
C ASN A 137 -6.46 -11.86 20.10
N PHE A 138 -7.51 -11.03 20.03
CA PHE A 138 -8.92 -11.46 20.07
C PHE A 138 -9.45 -12.05 18.75
N GLY A 139 -8.72 -11.94 17.65
CA GLY A 139 -9.15 -12.40 16.34
C GLY A 139 -10.27 -11.54 15.75
N TRP A 140 -11.28 -12.18 15.15
CA TRP A 140 -12.39 -11.47 14.53
C TRP A 140 -13.33 -10.79 15.55
N LEU A 141 -13.97 -9.70 15.12
CA LEU A 141 -14.89 -8.89 15.90
C LEU A 141 -16.24 -8.80 15.18
N LYS A 142 -17.32 -8.75 15.97
CA LYS A 142 -18.70 -8.55 15.50
C LYS A 142 -19.10 -7.10 15.68
N GLU A 143 -19.91 -6.59 14.75
CA GLU A 143 -20.57 -5.31 14.96
C GLU A 143 -21.70 -5.45 16.00
N SER A 144 -21.83 -4.44 16.85
CA SER A 144 -22.95 -4.31 17.78
C SER A 144 -23.23 -2.83 18.05
N GLY A 145 -24.33 -2.32 17.50
CA GLY A 145 -24.65 -0.89 17.52
C GLY A 145 -23.54 -0.05 16.88
N ASN A 146 -23.03 0.94 17.61
CA ASN A 146 -21.94 1.82 17.16
C ASN A 146 -20.53 1.28 17.46
N GLY A 147 -20.41 0.06 18.00
CA GLY A 147 -19.13 -0.53 18.40
C GLY A 147 -18.85 -1.91 17.81
N LEU A 148 -17.70 -2.43 18.20
CA LEU A 148 -17.23 -3.78 17.90
C LEU A 148 -17.13 -4.59 19.19
N ILE A 149 -17.60 -5.83 19.16
CA ILE A 149 -17.57 -6.79 20.26
C ILE A 149 -16.71 -8.01 19.88
N THR A 150 -16.09 -8.65 20.87
CA THR A 150 -15.36 -9.91 20.71
C THR A 150 -16.31 -11.05 20.33
N TYR A 151 -15.76 -12.21 19.96
CA TYR A 151 -16.58 -13.40 19.67
C TYR A 151 -17.45 -13.84 20.85
N SER A 152 -17.01 -13.58 22.09
CA SER A 152 -17.73 -13.85 23.34
C SER A 152 -18.79 -12.80 23.70
N GLY A 153 -18.93 -11.75 22.89
CA GLY A 153 -19.92 -10.69 23.09
C GLY A 153 -19.45 -9.53 23.97
N THR A 154 -18.17 -9.45 24.32
CA THR A 154 -17.63 -8.38 25.16
C THR A 154 -17.30 -7.15 24.30
N SER A 155 -17.71 -5.96 24.75
CA SER A 155 -17.38 -4.69 24.06
C SER A 155 -15.87 -4.50 23.95
N TYR A 156 -15.37 -4.39 22.72
CA TYR A 156 -13.96 -4.27 22.38
C TYR A 156 -13.56 -2.80 22.11
N CYS A 157 -14.15 -2.17 21.11
CA CYS A 157 -13.87 -0.77 20.79
C CYS A 157 -15.05 -0.11 20.07
N THR A 158 -14.95 1.19 19.82
CA THR A 158 -15.88 1.93 18.96
C THR A 158 -15.44 1.82 17.49
N LYS A 159 -16.30 2.21 16.53
CA LYS A 159 -15.93 2.21 15.11
C LYS A 159 -14.97 3.35 14.74
N GLU A 160 -14.86 4.35 15.60
CA GLU A 160 -13.92 5.46 15.49
C GLU A 160 -12.49 5.03 15.84
N ASP A 161 -12.32 3.97 16.64
CA ASP A 161 -11.04 3.42 17.08
C ASP A 161 -10.33 2.59 16.00
N THR A 162 -10.21 3.13 14.78
CA THR A 162 -9.69 2.44 13.58
C THR A 162 -8.26 1.90 13.71
N HIS A 163 -7.51 2.31 14.75
CA HIS A 163 -6.18 1.78 15.07
C HIS A 163 -6.22 0.44 15.85
N LEU A 164 -7.36 0.08 16.44
CA LEU A 164 -7.55 -1.13 17.26
C LEU A 164 -8.06 -2.33 16.48
N PHE A 165 -8.62 -2.10 15.30
CA PHE A 165 -9.16 -3.14 14.44
C PHE A 165 -8.81 -2.89 12.97
N HIS A 166 -8.64 -3.97 12.23
CA HIS A 166 -8.51 -3.96 10.79
C HIS A 166 -9.85 -4.31 10.14
N THR A 167 -10.23 -3.55 9.11
CA THR A 167 -11.42 -3.82 8.30
C THR A 167 -11.00 -4.44 6.97
N LEU A 168 -11.40 -5.68 6.75
CA LEU A 168 -11.14 -6.36 5.48
C LEU A 168 -12.04 -5.82 4.36
N THR A 169 -11.46 -5.63 3.17
CA THR A 169 -12.18 -5.20 1.96
C THR A 169 -13.34 -6.15 1.63
N GLY A 170 -13.15 -7.47 1.81
CA GLY A 170 -14.18 -8.50 1.74
C GLY A 170 -14.29 -9.33 3.03
N PRO A 171 -15.45 -9.93 3.33
CA PRO A 171 -15.60 -10.77 4.52
C PRO A 171 -14.75 -12.03 4.42
N TRP A 172 -13.98 -12.31 5.47
CA TRP A 172 -13.31 -13.60 5.66
C TRP A 172 -14.16 -14.47 6.56
N ARG A 173 -14.67 -15.59 6.00
CA ARG A 173 -15.57 -16.52 6.70
C ARG A 173 -16.77 -15.82 7.36
N GLY A 174 -17.29 -14.79 6.69
CA GLY A 174 -18.45 -14.01 7.15
C GLY A 174 -18.13 -12.87 8.13
N GLN A 175 -16.87 -12.67 8.52
CA GLN A 175 -16.45 -11.57 9.40
C GLN A 175 -15.61 -10.55 8.63
N ARG A 176 -15.75 -9.25 8.96
CA ARG A 176 -15.00 -8.16 8.31
C ARG A 176 -14.03 -7.42 9.24
N TYR A 177 -14.29 -7.45 10.54
CA TYR A 177 -13.50 -6.73 11.54
C TYR A 177 -12.61 -7.70 12.30
N PHE A 178 -11.36 -7.35 12.52
CA PHE A 178 -10.37 -8.16 13.22
C PHE A 178 -9.53 -7.28 14.13
N ALA A 179 -9.18 -7.74 15.33
CA ALA A 179 -8.30 -7.00 16.24
C ALA A 179 -6.88 -6.86 15.65
N THR A 180 -6.28 -5.66 15.75
CA THR A 180 -4.93 -5.44 15.21
C THR A 180 -3.84 -6.13 16.04
N PHE A 181 -2.81 -6.60 15.34
CA PHE A 181 -1.51 -6.98 15.92
C PHE A 181 -0.63 -5.73 16.04
N THR A 182 0.08 -5.57 17.16
CA THR A 182 0.88 -4.37 17.43
C THR A 182 2.25 -4.41 16.75
N GLU A 183 2.88 -3.25 16.56
CA GLU A 183 4.26 -3.16 16.07
C GLU A 183 5.25 -3.94 16.96
N ALA A 184 5.08 -3.85 18.28
CA ALA A 184 5.91 -4.55 19.24
C ALA A 184 5.77 -6.08 19.11
N GLN A 185 4.56 -6.58 18.84
CA GLN A 185 4.34 -8.00 18.55
C GLN A 185 5.11 -8.43 17.30
N TYR A 186 5.00 -7.71 16.18
CA TYR A 186 5.74 -8.06 14.97
C TYR A 186 7.25 -8.04 15.17
N ALA A 187 7.78 -7.03 15.86
CA ALA A 187 9.21 -6.90 16.13
C ALA A 187 9.75 -8.08 16.96
N SER A 188 9.06 -8.44 18.05
CA SER A 188 9.45 -9.56 18.91
C SER A 188 9.27 -10.91 18.23
N LEU A 189 8.15 -11.10 17.51
CA LEU A 189 7.89 -12.33 16.77
C LEU A 189 8.96 -12.59 15.72
N LYS A 190 9.38 -11.57 14.97
CA LYS A 190 10.45 -11.70 13.97
C LYS A 190 11.78 -12.13 14.59
N LYS A 191 12.18 -11.52 15.71
CA LYS A 191 13.39 -11.91 16.45
C LYS A 191 13.29 -13.36 16.94
N LEU A 192 12.12 -13.75 17.48
CA LEU A 192 11.88 -15.10 17.94
C LEU A 192 11.95 -16.11 16.79
N LEU A 193 11.33 -15.83 15.65
CA LEU A 193 11.37 -16.68 14.46
C LEU A 193 12.81 -16.86 13.96
N LYS A 194 13.61 -15.79 13.89
CA LYS A 194 15.03 -15.87 13.52
C LYS A 194 15.85 -16.71 14.51
N TYR A 195 15.63 -16.52 15.81
CA TYR A 195 16.25 -17.35 16.84
C TYR A 195 15.85 -18.83 16.72
N LEU A 196 14.56 -19.14 16.55
CA LEU A 196 14.07 -20.52 16.47
C LEU A 196 14.54 -21.22 15.20
N THR A 197 14.45 -20.54 14.06
CA THR A 197 14.95 -21.07 12.78
C THR A 197 16.44 -21.31 12.80
N GLY A 198 17.22 -20.38 13.37
CA GLY A 198 18.65 -20.55 13.55
C GLY A 198 19.04 -21.63 14.56
N LYS A 199 18.35 -21.73 15.71
CA LYS A 199 18.62 -22.72 16.77
C LYS A 199 18.31 -24.14 16.31
N HIS A 200 17.15 -24.34 15.67
CA HIS A 200 16.64 -25.66 15.30
C HIS A 200 16.90 -26.04 13.83
N ASN A 201 17.61 -25.18 13.08
CA ASN A 201 17.83 -25.36 11.64
C ASN A 201 16.50 -25.53 10.85
N ILE A 202 15.47 -24.81 11.27
CA ILE A 202 14.17 -24.76 10.57
C ILE A 202 14.32 -23.73 9.45
N PRO A 203 13.92 -24.02 8.21
CA PRO A 203 13.94 -23.02 7.15
C PRO A 203 13.14 -21.77 7.54
N TYR A 204 13.71 -20.57 7.38
CA TYR A 204 12.96 -19.31 7.48
C TYR A 204 12.10 -19.12 6.21
N LYS A 205 11.16 -20.05 6.00
CA LYS A 205 10.27 -20.13 4.83
C LYS A 205 8.85 -20.22 5.32
N PHE A 206 8.01 -19.27 4.92
CA PHE A 206 6.57 -19.33 5.18
C PHE A 206 5.90 -20.25 4.16
N LEU A 207 4.82 -20.93 4.58
CA LEU A 207 4.03 -21.74 3.66
C LEU A 207 3.52 -20.87 2.50
N SER A 208 4.00 -21.20 1.32
CA SER A 208 3.58 -20.70 0.01
C SER A 208 3.56 -21.93 -0.90
N ALA A 209 2.57 -22.06 -1.78
CA ALA A 209 2.55 -23.19 -2.69
C ALA A 209 3.78 -23.11 -3.60
N GLU A 210 4.60 -24.16 -3.62
CA GLU A 210 5.79 -24.21 -4.47
C GLU A 210 5.36 -24.04 -5.93
N GLY A 211 5.81 -22.95 -6.57
CA GLY A 211 5.46 -22.60 -7.94
C GLY A 211 4.27 -21.65 -8.11
N ALA A 212 3.59 -21.22 -7.05
CA ALA A 212 2.55 -20.20 -7.14
C ALA A 212 3.04 -18.85 -6.60
N GLN A 213 2.90 -17.79 -7.39
CA GLN A 213 2.94 -16.40 -6.90
C GLN A 213 1.78 -16.06 -5.93
N ASP A 214 1.02 -17.05 -5.46
CA ASP A 214 -0.25 -16.83 -4.79
C ASP A 214 -0.13 -16.87 -3.27
N LYS A 215 -0.16 -15.67 -2.67
CA LYS A 215 -0.27 -15.46 -1.22
C LYS A 215 -1.55 -16.06 -0.62
N ALA A 216 -2.52 -16.47 -1.45
CA ALA A 216 -3.70 -17.21 -1.00
C ALA A 216 -3.34 -18.52 -0.27
N ALA A 217 -2.21 -19.15 -0.60
CA ALA A 217 -1.77 -20.41 0.01
C ALA A 217 -1.58 -20.33 1.55
N ARG A 218 -1.35 -19.12 2.10
CA ARG A 218 -1.21 -18.93 3.55
C ARG A 218 -2.50 -19.20 4.31
N HIS A 219 -3.64 -19.07 3.63
CA HIS A 219 -4.96 -19.19 4.22
C HIS A 219 -5.74 -20.43 3.76
N VAL A 220 -5.04 -21.38 3.14
CA VAL A 220 -5.61 -22.68 2.75
C VAL A 220 -4.96 -23.81 3.52
N LEU A 221 -5.65 -24.94 3.53
CA LEU A 221 -5.20 -26.18 4.13
C LEU A 221 -4.09 -26.81 3.29
N PHE A 222 -3.21 -27.57 3.95
CA PHE A 222 -2.41 -28.56 3.24
C PHE A 222 -3.33 -29.49 2.44
N THR A 223 -2.93 -29.81 1.22
CA THR A 223 -3.77 -30.60 0.29
C THR A 223 -3.76 -32.09 0.65
N SER A 224 -2.72 -32.56 1.35
CA SER A 224 -2.56 -33.96 1.73
C SER A 224 -1.82 -34.13 3.06
N LYS A 225 -1.92 -35.34 3.62
CA LYS A 225 -1.18 -35.75 4.82
C LYS A 225 0.33 -35.72 4.55
N GLU A 226 0.73 -36.13 3.36
CA GLU A 226 2.12 -36.24 2.92
C GLU A 226 2.75 -34.85 2.84
N GLU A 227 2.06 -33.88 2.23
CA GLU A 227 2.50 -32.48 2.15
C GLU A 227 2.67 -31.87 3.55
N ALA A 228 1.66 -32.01 4.41
CA ALA A 228 1.70 -31.48 5.78
C ALA A 228 2.86 -32.05 6.61
N ARG A 229 3.20 -33.33 6.39
CA ARG A 229 4.31 -34.01 7.08
C ARG A 229 5.67 -33.67 6.48
N ALA A 230 5.74 -33.42 5.17
CA ALA A 230 6.98 -33.10 4.48
C ALA A 230 7.40 -31.64 4.64
N PHE A 231 6.45 -30.71 4.81
CA PHE A 231 6.74 -29.28 4.90
C PHE A 231 7.72 -28.95 6.03
N LYS A 232 8.71 -28.10 5.78
CA LYS A 232 9.62 -27.56 6.79
C LYS A 232 9.61 -26.04 6.68
N GLY A 233 9.44 -25.35 7.79
CA GLY A 233 9.37 -23.89 7.82
C GLY A 233 8.37 -23.34 8.83
N ILE A 234 7.65 -22.29 8.44
CA ILE A 234 6.72 -21.54 9.28
C ILE A 234 5.31 -21.65 8.67
N ALA A 235 4.36 -22.12 9.47
CA ALA A 235 2.95 -22.25 9.11
C ALA A 235 2.05 -21.68 10.21
N SER A 236 0.73 -21.76 10.02
CA SER A 236 -0.26 -21.34 11.02
C SER A 236 -1.36 -22.38 11.19
N HIS A 237 -2.20 -22.22 12.20
CA HIS A 237 -3.22 -23.21 12.56
C HIS A 237 -4.19 -23.53 11.42
N ILE A 238 -4.58 -22.51 10.65
CA ILE A 238 -5.47 -22.66 9.49
C ILE A 238 -4.92 -23.58 8.39
N ASN A 239 -3.60 -23.82 8.34
CA ASN A 239 -3.02 -24.70 7.33
C ASN A 239 -3.26 -26.18 7.67
N PHE A 240 -3.58 -26.50 8.92
CA PHE A 240 -3.79 -27.88 9.39
C PHE A 240 -5.25 -28.23 9.67
N ARG A 241 -6.12 -27.23 9.88
CA ARG A 241 -7.48 -27.40 10.41
C ARG A 241 -8.46 -26.44 9.75
N GLN A 242 -9.56 -26.96 9.22
CA GLN A 242 -10.56 -26.18 8.50
C GLN A 242 -11.28 -25.19 9.42
N GLY A 243 -11.67 -25.62 10.62
CA GLY A 243 -12.44 -24.82 11.57
C GLY A 243 -11.64 -23.74 12.31
N LYS A 244 -10.32 -23.68 12.10
CA LYS A 244 -9.43 -22.72 12.77
C LYS A 244 -9.31 -21.42 12.00
N TRP A 245 -9.10 -20.32 12.71
CA TRP A 245 -9.14 -18.95 12.15
C TRP A 245 -7.79 -18.24 12.22
N ASP A 246 -6.88 -18.78 13.04
CA ASP A 246 -5.61 -18.21 13.38
C ASP A 246 -4.49 -18.72 12.47
N ILE A 247 -3.68 -17.84 11.88
CA ILE A 247 -3.59 -16.40 12.16
C ILE A 247 -4.52 -15.53 11.28
N GLY A 248 -4.89 -16.00 10.08
CA GLY A 248 -5.87 -15.36 9.20
C GLY A 248 -5.38 -14.10 8.46
N PRO A 249 -6.23 -13.50 7.60
CA PRO A 249 -5.83 -12.44 6.66
C PRO A 249 -5.63 -11.06 7.28
N ALA A 250 -6.00 -10.86 8.55
CA ALA A 250 -5.75 -9.61 9.26
C ALA A 250 -4.29 -9.47 9.76
N PHE A 251 -3.49 -10.54 9.63
CA PHE A 251 -2.08 -10.53 9.97
C PHE A 251 -1.22 -10.20 8.75
N ASP A 252 -0.33 -9.25 8.95
CA ASP A 252 0.54 -8.72 7.91
C ASP A 252 1.85 -9.49 7.88
N TRP A 253 1.84 -10.59 7.13
CA TRP A 253 3.00 -11.46 6.96
C TRP A 253 4.24 -10.75 6.38
N HIS A 254 4.08 -9.67 5.61
CA HIS A 254 5.22 -8.95 5.01
C HIS A 254 6.19 -8.43 6.06
N ARG A 255 5.67 -8.09 7.24
CA ARG A 255 6.48 -7.62 8.38
C ARG A 255 7.49 -8.66 8.85
N LEU A 256 7.21 -9.95 8.65
CA LEU A 256 8.08 -11.07 9.02
C LEU A 256 9.00 -11.53 7.89
N GLU A 257 8.58 -11.39 6.63
CA GLU A 257 9.31 -11.91 5.45
C GLU A 257 10.56 -11.11 5.10
N GLU A 258 10.58 -9.82 5.41
CA GLU A 258 11.68 -8.95 5.02
C GLU A 258 12.87 -9.12 5.98
N ASP A 259 14.02 -9.50 5.46
CA ASP A 259 15.22 -9.72 6.26
C ASP A 259 15.86 -8.37 6.64
N GLY A 260 15.24 -7.59 7.52
CA GLY A 260 15.81 -6.34 8.03
C GLY A 260 16.32 -5.36 6.96
N GLY A 261 15.75 -5.38 5.75
CA GLY A 261 15.99 -4.35 4.76
C GLY A 261 15.62 -3.00 5.36
N SER A 262 16.48 -2.00 5.15
CA SER A 262 16.25 -0.60 5.53
C SER A 262 14.77 -0.25 5.37
N GLU A 263 14.04 -0.11 6.48
CA GLU A 263 12.61 0.20 6.44
C GLU A 263 12.48 1.55 5.72
N LEU A 264 11.89 1.56 4.53
CA LEU A 264 11.65 2.79 3.80
C LEU A 264 10.21 3.22 4.01
N HIS A 265 10.00 4.51 4.16
CA HIS A 265 8.71 5.14 4.39
C HIS A 265 8.45 6.22 3.34
N LEU A 266 7.18 6.46 3.07
CA LEU A 266 6.66 7.65 2.43
C LEU A 266 6.39 8.70 3.53
N PRO A 267 6.56 9.99 3.25
CA PRO A 267 6.64 11.00 4.30
C PRO A 267 5.33 11.33 4.99
N VAL A 268 4.18 11.06 4.37
CA VAL A 268 2.85 11.44 4.87
C VAL A 268 1.92 10.22 4.85
N ASN A 269 1.12 10.04 5.90
CA ASN A 269 0.13 8.97 5.92
C ASN A 269 -1.13 9.38 5.11
N LEU A 270 -1.34 8.76 3.96
CA LEU A 270 -2.52 8.98 3.11
C LEU A 270 -3.73 8.11 3.50
N GLY A 271 -3.66 7.39 4.62
CA GLY A 271 -4.73 6.51 5.14
C GLY A 271 -4.34 5.03 5.23
N LEU A 272 -3.16 4.66 4.72
CA LEU A 272 -2.65 3.28 4.69
C LEU A 272 -1.35 3.11 5.50
N GLY A 273 -0.98 4.10 6.29
CA GLY A 273 0.32 4.17 6.96
C GLY A 273 1.38 4.84 6.08
N THR A 274 2.62 4.84 6.57
CA THR A 274 3.78 5.45 5.89
C THR A 274 4.77 4.44 5.36
N ARG A 275 4.71 3.16 5.73
CA ARG A 275 5.68 2.17 5.26
C ARG A 275 5.58 1.95 3.74
N GLY A 276 6.72 1.82 3.07
CA GLY A 276 6.88 1.67 1.61
C GLY A 276 6.34 0.37 1.01
N THR A 277 5.14 -0.06 1.40
CA THR A 277 4.45 -1.22 0.81
C THR A 277 3.91 -0.85 -0.57
N LYS A 278 3.68 -1.86 -1.44
CA LYS A 278 3.10 -1.64 -2.78
C LYS A 278 1.77 -0.88 -2.75
N GLN A 279 0.93 -1.13 -1.74
CA GLN A 279 -0.36 -0.43 -1.58
C GLN A 279 -0.18 1.04 -1.22
N VAL A 280 0.76 1.34 -0.32
CA VAL A 280 1.07 2.73 0.05
C VAL A 280 1.70 3.47 -1.13
N VAL A 281 2.63 2.85 -1.85
CA VAL A 281 3.24 3.39 -3.09
C VAL A 281 2.17 3.70 -4.14
N GLU A 282 1.26 2.77 -4.42
CA GLU A 282 0.18 2.99 -5.40
C GLU A 282 -0.80 4.10 -4.98
N SER A 283 -1.04 4.23 -3.67
CA SER A 283 -1.85 5.35 -3.14
C SER A 283 -1.17 6.70 -3.39
N TYR A 284 0.16 6.74 -3.32
CA TYR A 284 0.94 7.93 -3.63
C TYR A 284 0.92 8.30 -5.10
N TYR A 285 1.03 7.33 -6.02
CA TYR A 285 0.87 7.61 -7.45
C TYR A 285 -0.53 8.14 -7.76
N THR A 286 -1.57 7.51 -7.22
CA THR A 286 -2.94 7.99 -7.40
C THR A 286 -3.11 9.41 -6.85
N HIS A 287 -2.58 9.67 -5.66
CA HIS A 287 -2.65 10.99 -5.02
C HIS A 287 -1.93 12.07 -5.83
N THR A 288 -0.66 11.83 -6.17
CA THR A 288 0.21 12.84 -6.79
C THR A 288 -0.05 13.04 -8.28
N GLU A 289 -0.70 12.10 -8.98
CA GLU A 289 -0.89 12.18 -10.44
C GLU A 289 -2.37 12.29 -10.87
N ALA A 290 -3.31 11.67 -10.15
CA ALA A 290 -4.71 11.63 -10.55
C ALA A 290 -5.61 12.53 -9.71
N THR A 291 -5.39 12.56 -8.39
CA THR A 291 -6.20 13.37 -7.47
C THR A 291 -5.76 14.83 -7.46
N ILE A 292 -4.45 15.07 -7.39
CA ILE A 292 -3.87 16.40 -7.38
C ILE A 292 -3.48 16.80 -8.80
N ARG A 293 -3.86 18.02 -9.19
CA ARG A 293 -3.72 18.53 -10.57
C ARG A 293 -2.46 19.38 -10.81
N SER A 294 -1.44 19.30 -9.95
CA SER A 294 -0.23 20.12 -10.02
C SER A 294 0.94 19.56 -9.19
N GLY A 295 2.17 20.04 -9.45
CA GLY A 295 3.36 19.69 -8.65
C GLY A 295 3.88 18.29 -8.98
N TYR A 296 3.96 17.94 -10.27
CA TYR A 296 4.41 16.64 -10.74
C TYR A 296 5.92 16.57 -10.93
N PHE A 297 6.49 15.37 -10.83
CA PHE A 297 7.87 15.11 -11.24
C PHE A 297 7.93 14.57 -12.67
N PRO A 298 8.89 14.98 -13.52
CA PRO A 298 9.86 16.06 -13.34
C PRO A 298 9.35 17.41 -13.87
N MET A 299 8.08 17.46 -14.31
CA MET A 299 7.48 18.61 -14.99
C MET A 299 6.40 19.27 -14.13
N GLY A 300 6.70 20.47 -13.63
CA GLY A 300 5.68 21.29 -13.00
C GLY A 300 4.61 21.71 -14.02
N THR A 301 3.38 21.97 -13.57
CA THR A 301 2.28 22.46 -14.45
C THR A 301 2.56 23.84 -15.07
N ASN A 302 3.59 24.51 -14.56
CA ASN A 302 4.18 25.74 -15.07
C ASN A 302 5.28 25.50 -16.13
N THR A 303 5.46 24.26 -16.59
CA THR A 303 6.46 23.84 -17.60
C THR A 303 7.92 24.05 -17.23
N VAL A 304 8.20 24.12 -15.94
CA VAL A 304 9.58 24.18 -15.45
C VAL A 304 10.00 22.82 -14.91
N TRP A 305 11.31 22.58 -14.84
CA TRP A 305 11.86 21.48 -14.08
C TRP A 305 11.38 21.53 -12.63
N HIS A 306 10.91 20.40 -12.12
CA HIS A 306 10.39 20.26 -10.77
C HIS A 306 11.00 19.02 -10.11
N GLY A 307 11.77 19.22 -9.05
CA GLY A 307 12.63 18.18 -8.46
C GLY A 307 11.87 17.09 -7.70
N GLY A 308 10.65 17.39 -7.28
CA GLY A 308 9.87 16.54 -6.39
C GLY A 308 8.41 16.39 -6.78
N VAL A 309 7.59 16.05 -5.79
CA VAL A 309 6.13 15.95 -5.91
C VAL A 309 5.45 16.72 -4.78
N HIS A 310 4.26 17.25 -5.05
CA HIS A 310 3.42 17.85 -4.01
C HIS A 310 2.53 16.80 -3.35
N VAL A 311 2.58 16.73 -2.02
CA VAL A 311 1.76 15.80 -1.23
C VAL A 311 0.78 16.59 -0.38
N HIS A 312 -0.49 16.55 -0.75
CA HIS A 312 -1.58 17.23 -0.05
C HIS A 312 -2.19 16.38 1.07
N LYS A 313 -2.53 17.01 2.19
CA LYS A 313 -3.32 16.39 3.27
C LYS A 313 -3.92 17.48 4.16
N ASP A 314 -4.55 17.08 5.25
CA ASP A 314 -5.09 18.02 6.24
C ASP A 314 -3.98 18.89 6.85
N PRO A 315 -4.27 20.13 7.27
CA PRO A 315 -3.28 21.00 7.90
C PRO A 315 -2.56 20.30 9.06
N ARG A 316 -1.26 20.59 9.24
CA ARG A 316 -0.44 20.06 10.33
C ARG A 316 -0.33 18.53 10.38
N THR A 317 -0.65 17.83 9.29
CA THR A 317 -0.38 16.40 9.17
C THR A 317 1.10 16.10 9.42
N ALA A 318 1.39 15.04 10.16
CA ALA A 318 2.75 14.60 10.45
C ALA A 318 3.55 14.27 9.17
N VAL A 319 4.80 14.73 9.15
CA VAL A 319 5.79 14.49 8.08
C VAL A 319 6.92 13.65 8.66
N HIS A 320 7.24 12.54 8.00
CA HIS A 320 8.13 11.50 8.51
C HIS A 320 9.38 11.33 7.64
N ALA A 321 10.48 10.91 8.28
CA ALA A 321 11.71 10.57 7.59
C ALA A 321 11.52 9.32 6.72
N VAL A 322 11.99 9.38 5.47
CA VAL A 322 11.77 8.31 4.48
C VAL A 322 12.68 7.11 4.68
N ALA A 323 13.83 7.31 5.32
CA ALA A 323 14.84 6.29 5.51
C ALA A 323 15.67 6.59 6.77
N PRO A 324 16.45 5.62 7.30
CA PRO A 324 17.43 5.91 8.32
C PRO A 324 18.51 6.86 7.79
N GLY A 325 18.89 7.87 8.58
CA GLY A 325 19.82 8.89 8.12
C GLY A 325 20.07 9.96 9.17
N ARG A 326 20.33 11.18 8.70
CA ARG A 326 20.59 12.34 9.57
C ARG A 326 19.87 13.57 9.02
N VAL A 327 19.22 14.35 9.88
CA VAL A 327 18.83 15.72 9.57
C VAL A 327 20.10 16.55 9.50
N ILE A 328 20.41 17.08 8.32
CA ILE A 328 21.64 17.84 8.07
C ILE A 328 21.40 19.34 8.00
N ALA A 329 20.19 19.76 7.60
CA ALA A 329 19.78 21.15 7.57
C ALA A 329 18.31 21.31 7.93
N ALA A 330 17.99 22.45 8.54
CA ALA A 330 16.62 22.88 8.74
C ALA A 330 16.54 24.41 8.74
N ARG A 331 15.40 24.93 8.27
CA ARG A 331 14.99 26.33 8.42
C ARG A 331 13.55 26.31 8.90
N LEU A 332 13.31 26.69 10.16
CA LEU A 332 12.00 26.61 10.81
C LEU A 332 11.69 27.92 11.58
N PRO A 333 11.61 29.07 10.90
CA PRO A 333 11.28 30.34 11.54
C PRO A 333 9.93 30.28 12.27
N GLN A 334 9.87 30.87 13.47
CA GLN A 334 8.60 31.07 14.18
C GLN A 334 7.87 32.33 13.69
N ALA A 335 8.62 33.38 13.34
CA ALA A 335 8.04 34.67 12.92
C ALA A 335 7.42 34.54 11.52
N THR A 336 6.15 34.93 11.38
CA THR A 336 5.36 34.73 10.15
C THR A 336 5.97 35.42 8.94
N ASP A 337 6.54 36.60 9.11
CA ASP A 337 7.21 37.39 8.05
C ASP A 337 8.44 36.69 7.46
N LYS A 338 9.11 35.85 8.25
CA LYS A 338 10.21 34.99 7.79
C LYS A 338 9.74 33.62 7.31
N ALA A 339 8.68 33.11 7.92
CA ALA A 339 8.17 31.77 7.66
C ALA A 339 7.28 31.65 6.42
N VAL A 340 6.70 32.76 5.97
CA VAL A 340 5.69 32.78 4.92
C VAL A 340 6.09 33.76 3.83
N GLY A 341 6.52 33.23 2.69
CA GLY A 341 6.77 34.00 1.48
C GLY A 341 5.53 34.14 0.60
N ALA A 342 5.74 34.63 -0.62
CA ALA A 342 4.69 34.89 -1.60
C ALA A 342 3.86 33.65 -1.95
N TYR A 343 4.50 32.49 -2.00
CA TYR A 343 3.90 31.20 -2.35
C TYR A 343 3.62 30.30 -1.13
N GLY A 344 3.65 30.84 0.10
CA GLY A 344 3.44 30.07 1.32
C GLY A 344 4.73 29.79 2.08
N SER A 345 4.80 28.65 2.78
CA SER A 345 5.85 28.40 3.76
C SER A 345 7.24 28.29 3.12
N THR A 346 8.24 28.95 3.73
CA THR A 346 9.66 28.85 3.38
C THR A 346 10.41 27.81 4.23
N SER A 347 9.71 27.19 5.17
CA SER A 347 10.27 26.25 6.14
C SER A 347 10.57 24.89 5.52
N PHE A 348 11.73 24.33 5.86
CA PHE A 348 12.14 23.02 5.38
C PHE A 348 13.03 22.24 6.34
N VAL A 349 13.11 20.94 6.09
CA VAL A 349 14.08 20.00 6.67
C VAL A 349 14.75 19.22 5.54
N ILE A 350 16.06 19.02 5.62
CA ILE A 350 16.82 18.15 4.72
C ILE A 350 17.43 17.01 5.52
N THR A 351 17.22 15.81 5.01
CA THR A 351 17.84 14.58 5.53
C THR A 351 18.86 14.03 4.54
N ARG A 352 19.97 13.50 5.05
CA ARG A 352 20.98 12.76 4.29
C ARG A 352 20.95 11.30 4.70
N HIS A 353 20.94 10.44 3.70
CA HIS A 353 20.90 8.99 3.84
C HIS A 353 22.12 8.35 3.18
N THR A 354 22.44 7.13 3.59
CA THR A 354 23.56 6.38 3.02
C THR A 354 23.05 5.05 2.47
N ILE A 355 23.42 4.75 1.24
CA ILE A 355 23.21 3.45 0.61
C ILE A 355 24.59 2.81 0.46
N GLU A 356 24.81 1.67 1.12
CA GLU A 356 26.03 0.89 0.97
C GLU A 356 25.90 -0.01 -0.28
N ARG A 357 26.84 0.09 -1.22
CA ARG A 357 26.85 -0.69 -2.47
C ARG A 357 28.26 -1.14 -2.80
N GLU A 358 28.49 -2.45 -2.97
CA GLU A 358 29.76 -3.00 -3.51
C GLU A 358 31.04 -2.44 -2.84
N LYS A 359 30.96 -2.16 -1.52
CA LYS A 359 32.00 -1.51 -0.70
C LYS A 359 32.16 0.02 -0.87
N ALA A 360 31.38 0.68 -1.73
CA ALA A 360 31.24 2.13 -1.82
C ALA A 360 30.01 2.63 -1.04
N LYS A 361 30.15 3.76 -0.34
CA LYS A 361 29.04 4.46 0.33
C LYS A 361 28.56 5.57 -0.58
N LYS A 362 27.31 5.48 -1.05
CA LYS A 362 26.66 6.54 -1.80
C LYS A 362 25.67 7.28 -0.91
N HIS A 363 25.43 8.55 -1.22
CA HIS A 363 24.51 9.40 -0.47
C HIS A 363 23.34 9.86 -1.33
N PHE A 364 22.16 9.90 -0.73
CA PHE A 364 21.02 10.64 -1.25
C PHE A 364 20.48 11.56 -0.17
N PHE A 365 19.75 12.57 -0.62
CA PHE A 365 19.16 13.59 0.21
C PHE A 365 17.65 13.59 -0.03
N ALA A 366 16.88 13.83 1.03
CA ALA A 366 15.45 14.08 0.93
C ALA A 366 15.13 15.45 1.52
N LEU A 367 14.50 16.31 0.72
CA LEU A 367 14.01 17.63 1.09
C LEU A 367 12.52 17.56 1.38
N TYR A 368 12.12 18.15 2.50
CA TYR A 368 10.74 18.34 2.91
C TYR A 368 10.48 19.84 3.03
N MET A 369 9.86 20.43 2.02
CA MET A 369 9.63 21.86 1.87
C MET A 369 8.16 22.23 2.10
N HIS A 370 7.91 23.48 2.44
CA HIS A 370 6.60 24.04 2.83
C HIS A 370 6.06 23.49 4.16
N LEU A 371 6.95 23.31 5.13
CA LEU A 371 6.64 22.83 6.48
C LEU A 371 5.90 23.89 7.31
N HIS A 372 5.09 23.48 8.30
CA HIS A 372 4.37 24.45 9.13
C HIS A 372 5.32 25.32 9.97
N HIS A 373 4.90 26.53 10.37
CA HIS A 373 5.65 27.31 11.36
C HIS A 373 5.03 27.09 12.75
N GLU A 374 5.85 26.76 13.74
CA GLU A 374 5.40 26.46 15.10
C GLU A 374 6.11 27.36 16.11
N GLU A 375 5.52 27.51 17.30
CA GLU A 375 6.21 28.13 18.43
C GLU A 375 7.37 27.24 18.89
N LEU A 376 8.61 27.72 18.80
CA LEU A 376 9.82 26.95 19.11
C LEU A 376 10.28 27.15 20.56
N THR A 377 9.42 26.79 21.51
CA THR A 377 9.73 26.90 22.95
C THR A 377 9.70 25.54 23.64
N GLN A 378 10.41 25.41 24.76
CA GLN A 378 10.40 24.21 25.61
C GLN A 378 8.99 23.82 26.08
N LYS A 379 8.08 24.80 26.15
CA LYS A 379 6.69 24.64 26.59
C LYS A 379 5.80 24.00 25.52
N ASN A 380 6.19 24.07 24.25
CA ASN A 380 5.42 23.45 23.17
C ASN A 380 5.56 21.92 23.23
N THR A 381 4.53 21.25 23.72
CA THR A 381 4.50 19.79 23.93
C THR A 381 4.63 19.00 22.63
N GLN A 382 4.26 19.57 21.48
CA GLN A 382 4.34 18.89 20.19
C GLN A 382 5.80 18.69 19.73
N LEU A 383 6.71 19.59 20.11
CA LEU A 383 8.12 19.49 19.76
C LEU A 383 8.80 18.29 20.44
N HIS A 384 8.30 17.84 21.60
CA HIS A 384 8.83 16.68 22.32
C HIS A 384 8.59 15.35 21.56
N ALA A 385 7.69 15.34 20.59
CA ALA A 385 7.48 14.21 19.69
C ALA A 385 8.49 14.16 18.53
N VAL A 386 9.25 15.26 18.28
CA VAL A 386 10.21 15.37 17.19
C VAL A 386 11.60 14.94 17.70
N PRO A 387 12.10 13.73 17.35
CA PRO A 387 13.27 13.17 18.03
C PRO A 387 14.54 14.01 17.82
N TRP A 388 14.74 14.53 16.62
CA TRP A 388 15.97 15.24 16.28
C TRP A 388 16.13 16.62 16.95
N LEU A 389 15.07 17.16 17.56
CA LEU A 389 15.11 18.40 18.36
C LEU A 389 15.60 18.20 19.79
N LYS A 390 15.70 16.95 20.26
CA LYS A 390 16.15 16.65 21.62
C LYS A 390 17.65 16.82 21.77
N ALA A 391 18.07 17.19 22.99
CA ALA A 391 19.47 17.28 23.34
C ALA A 391 20.15 15.92 23.08
N ALA A 392 21.23 15.95 22.31
CA ALA A 392 22.04 14.76 22.08
C ALA A 392 22.76 14.41 23.38
N ALA A 393 22.98 13.12 23.63
CA ALA A 393 23.96 12.71 24.62
C ALA A 393 25.31 13.39 24.32
N PRO A 394 26.09 13.78 25.35
CA PRO A 394 27.33 14.53 25.16
C PRO A 394 28.24 13.92 24.08
N ALA A 395 28.87 14.78 23.28
CA ALA A 395 29.60 14.45 22.05
C ALA A 395 30.75 13.43 22.21
N THR A 396 31.19 13.16 23.44
CA THR A 396 32.13 12.09 23.74
C THR A 396 31.37 10.79 23.98
N SER A 397 31.02 10.09 22.90
CA SER A 397 30.65 8.67 23.06
C SER A 397 31.84 7.94 23.67
N ASN A 398 31.63 7.38 24.86
CA ASN A 398 32.53 6.39 25.41
C ASN A 398 32.25 5.01 24.82
N ARG A 399 31.30 4.89 23.88
CA ARG A 399 30.92 3.63 23.23
C ARG A 399 31.48 3.58 21.82
N TYR A 400 32.09 2.46 21.46
CA TYR A 400 32.75 2.26 20.17
C TYR A 400 32.34 0.92 19.56
N LYS A 401 32.04 0.93 18.27
CA LYS A 401 31.70 -0.27 17.49
C LYS A 401 32.95 -0.82 16.80
N VAL A 402 33.11 -2.13 16.83
CA VAL A 402 34.23 -2.83 16.19
C VAL A 402 33.98 -2.97 14.68
N LYS A 403 34.90 -2.49 13.84
CA LYS A 403 34.79 -2.45 12.37
C LYS A 403 35.25 -3.73 11.67
N ILE A 404 36.10 -4.52 12.32
CA ILE A 404 36.73 -5.71 11.76
C ILE A 404 36.36 -6.97 12.55
N ALA A 405 36.45 -8.13 11.91
CA ALA A 405 36.38 -9.40 12.64
C ALA A 405 37.71 -9.65 13.37
N ASP A 406 37.64 -10.42 14.46
CA ASP A 406 38.80 -10.94 15.18
C ASP A 406 39.76 -9.89 15.76
N LEU A 407 39.24 -8.72 16.14
CA LEU A 407 40.06 -7.70 16.82
C LEU A 407 40.45 -8.17 18.23
N ASN A 408 41.74 -8.30 18.49
CA ASN A 408 42.24 -8.85 19.76
C ASN A 408 41.84 -8.00 20.99
N PHE A 409 41.15 -8.64 21.95
CA PHE A 409 40.87 -8.08 23.27
C PHE A 409 41.76 -8.72 24.33
N ARG A 410 42.36 -7.91 25.21
CA ARG A 410 43.49 -8.36 26.04
C ARG A 410 43.31 -8.04 27.52
N SER A 411 43.96 -8.81 28.39
CA SER A 411 43.99 -8.58 29.84
C SER A 411 44.97 -7.47 30.25
N SER A 412 45.90 -7.10 29.37
CA SER A 412 46.87 -6.01 29.55
C SER A 412 47.14 -5.25 28.24
N PRO A 413 47.61 -3.99 28.29
CA PRO A 413 47.88 -3.15 27.11
C PRO A 413 49.19 -3.52 26.41
N SER A 414 49.33 -4.78 25.97
CA SER A 414 50.55 -5.27 25.34
C SER A 414 50.29 -6.30 24.25
N SER A 415 51.03 -6.18 23.14
CA SER A 415 51.05 -7.17 22.07
C SER A 415 52.13 -8.25 22.25
N ALA A 416 52.97 -8.15 23.28
CA ALA A 416 54.18 -8.96 23.42
C ALA A 416 53.93 -10.44 23.76
N SER A 417 52.78 -10.77 24.37
CA SER A 417 52.45 -12.15 24.76
C SER A 417 51.09 -12.61 24.24
N LYS A 418 51.03 -13.85 23.75
CA LYS A 418 49.78 -14.56 23.40
C LYS A 418 48.96 -14.94 24.64
N THR A 419 49.58 -15.03 25.83
CA THR A 419 48.89 -15.38 27.09
C THR A 419 47.95 -14.29 27.59
N ASN A 420 48.08 -13.05 27.08
CA ASN A 420 47.28 -11.91 27.51
C ASN A 420 46.03 -11.71 26.64
N LEU A 421 45.75 -12.62 25.71
CA LEU A 421 44.57 -12.57 24.86
C LEU A 421 43.35 -13.12 25.63
N ILE A 422 42.36 -12.27 25.90
CA ILE A 422 41.06 -12.69 26.44
C ILE A 422 40.25 -13.37 25.36
N GLY A 423 40.34 -12.85 24.12
CA GLY A 423 39.68 -13.41 22.95
C GLY A 423 39.44 -12.35 21.88
N PRO A 424 39.01 -12.75 20.67
CA PRO A 424 38.63 -11.80 19.63
C PRO A 424 37.38 -11.01 20.02
N LEU A 425 37.29 -9.80 19.48
CA LEU A 425 36.06 -9.02 19.36
C LEU A 425 35.50 -9.23 17.96
N THR A 426 34.18 -9.33 17.89
CA THR A 426 33.48 -9.55 16.63
C THR A 426 33.12 -8.23 15.95
N LYS A 427 33.04 -8.23 14.61
CA LYS A 427 32.58 -7.05 13.86
C LYS A 427 31.17 -6.67 14.31
N GLY A 428 30.97 -5.42 14.68
CA GLY A 428 29.71 -4.90 15.19
C GLY A 428 29.57 -4.92 16.71
N GLU A 429 30.45 -5.60 17.43
CA GLU A 429 30.48 -5.62 18.89
C GLU A 429 30.72 -4.20 19.44
N VAL A 430 30.05 -3.87 20.55
CA VAL A 430 30.14 -2.55 21.17
C VAL A 430 31.00 -2.63 22.42
N LEU A 431 31.99 -1.73 22.49
CA LEU A 431 32.88 -1.53 23.61
C LEU A 431 32.52 -0.23 24.33
N VAL A 432 32.43 -0.28 25.66
CA VAL A 432 32.37 0.90 26.51
C VAL A 432 33.79 1.20 26.99
N VAL A 433 34.43 2.20 26.37
CA VAL A 433 35.76 2.70 26.71
C VAL A 433 35.69 3.48 28.02
N THR A 434 36.40 2.99 29.04
CA THR A 434 36.41 3.58 30.38
C THR A 434 37.64 4.41 30.67
N ASP A 435 38.71 4.25 29.88
CA ASP A 435 39.93 5.04 29.98
C ASP A 435 40.50 5.34 28.58
N LYS A 436 40.73 6.62 28.29
CA LYS A 436 41.29 7.14 27.04
C LYS A 436 42.54 7.95 27.39
N THR A 437 43.71 7.42 27.11
CA THR A 437 44.95 8.20 27.12
C THR A 437 45.21 8.70 25.70
N THR A 438 45.56 9.98 25.55
CA THR A 438 45.78 10.61 24.23
C THR A 438 47.12 10.23 23.59
N SER A 439 48.05 9.68 24.38
CA SER A 439 49.40 9.29 23.95
C SER A 439 49.59 7.78 23.75
N ASP A 440 48.67 6.93 24.24
CA ASP A 440 48.78 5.48 24.14
C ASP A 440 47.63 4.93 23.27
N PRO A 441 47.91 4.13 22.22
CA PRO A 441 46.86 3.49 21.45
C PRO A 441 46.09 2.43 22.23
N TRP A 442 46.45 2.06 23.46
CA TRP A 442 45.69 1.10 24.26
C TRP A 442 44.59 1.76 25.08
N TRP A 443 43.35 1.38 24.78
CA TRP A 443 42.17 1.83 25.51
C TRP A 443 41.65 0.74 26.43
N LYS A 444 41.32 1.13 27.67
CA LYS A 444 40.62 0.23 28.59
C LYS A 444 39.14 0.27 28.24
N ALA A 445 38.54 -0.90 28.04
CA ALA A 445 37.15 -1.00 27.66
C ALA A 445 36.46 -2.19 28.32
N THR A 446 35.13 -2.12 28.37
CA THR A 446 34.26 -3.22 28.79
C THR A 446 33.39 -3.61 27.60
N ARG A 447 33.28 -4.92 27.32
CA ARG A 447 32.35 -5.40 26.30
C ARG A 447 30.91 -5.12 26.75
N ALA A 448 30.01 -4.80 25.82
CA ALA A 448 28.58 -4.67 26.15
C ALA A 448 27.98 -5.98 26.69
N SER A 449 28.53 -7.14 26.29
CA SER A 449 28.18 -8.48 26.79
C SER A 449 28.79 -8.82 28.16
N GLY A 450 29.63 -7.93 28.72
CA GLY A 450 30.36 -8.14 29.97
C GLY A 450 31.83 -8.55 29.78
N GLY A 451 32.67 -8.19 30.75
CA GLY A 451 34.11 -8.46 30.72
C GLY A 451 34.95 -7.21 30.35
N ALA A 452 35.90 -6.87 31.22
CA ALA A 452 36.80 -5.73 31.05
C ALA A 452 38.16 -6.18 30.49
N GLY A 453 38.77 -5.32 29.68
CA GLY A 453 40.06 -5.58 29.06
C GLY A 453 40.59 -4.36 28.32
N TRP A 454 41.56 -4.62 27.45
CA TRP A 454 42.28 -3.64 26.69
C TRP A 454 42.13 -3.93 25.20
N VAL A 455 41.91 -2.87 24.44
CA VAL A 455 41.85 -2.89 22.97
C VAL A 455 42.80 -1.85 22.43
N ARG A 456 43.47 -2.16 21.32
CA ARG A 456 44.28 -1.15 20.63
C ARG A 456 43.37 -0.34 19.70
N TYR A 457 43.33 0.97 19.91
CA TYR A 457 42.63 1.91 19.06
C TYR A 457 43.33 2.07 17.72
N SER A 458 42.51 1.97 16.68
CA SER A 458 42.78 2.48 15.34
C SER A 458 41.44 2.94 14.76
N PRO A 459 41.36 4.08 14.06
CA PRO A 459 40.14 4.51 13.35
C PRO A 459 39.70 3.50 12.28
N ASP A 460 40.59 2.61 11.84
CA ASP A 460 40.24 1.51 10.93
C ASP A 460 39.54 0.35 11.63
N TRP A 461 39.69 0.22 12.94
CA TRP A 461 39.21 -0.92 13.74
C TRP A 461 38.05 -0.56 14.67
N LEU A 462 37.97 0.68 15.12
CA LEU A 462 36.94 1.17 16.04
C LEU A 462 36.34 2.47 15.52
N GLU A 463 35.00 2.55 15.50
CA GLU A 463 34.25 3.79 15.23
C GLU A 463 33.40 4.16 16.46
N PRO A 464 33.19 5.45 16.75
CA PRO A 464 32.26 5.86 17.80
C PRO A 464 30.87 5.30 17.50
N GLU A 465 30.20 4.71 18.48
CA GLU A 465 28.79 4.37 18.34
C GLU A 465 28.01 5.68 18.18
N ALA A 466 27.19 5.76 17.13
CA ALA A 466 26.39 6.93 16.83
C ALA A 466 25.56 7.30 18.06
N ALA A 467 25.70 8.53 18.54
CA ALA A 467 24.95 9.02 19.70
C ALA A 467 23.45 8.83 19.43
N THR A 468 22.81 7.91 20.15
CA THR A 468 21.36 7.76 20.12
C THR A 468 20.75 8.91 20.88
N VAL A 469 19.76 9.57 20.29
CA VAL A 469 18.95 10.54 21.02
C VAL A 469 18.15 9.78 22.09
N ASP A 470 18.36 10.13 23.36
CA ASP A 470 17.53 9.61 24.44
C ASP A 470 16.09 10.13 24.25
N PRO A 471 15.08 9.23 24.09
CA PRO A 471 13.69 9.64 23.96
C PRO A 471 13.18 10.48 25.14
N ALA A 472 13.82 10.41 26.31
CA ALA A 472 13.49 11.20 27.50
C ALA A 472 14.29 12.52 27.62
N ALA A 473 15.24 12.79 26.70
CA ALA A 473 16.01 14.03 26.75
C ALA A 473 15.14 15.28 26.53
N PRO A 474 15.46 16.39 27.22
CA PRO A 474 14.79 17.67 26.97
C PRO A 474 15.11 18.19 25.56
N LEU A 475 14.34 19.18 25.08
CA LEU A 475 14.65 19.82 23.80
C LEU A 475 15.99 20.58 23.90
N ASP A 476 16.72 20.62 22.80
CA ASP A 476 17.99 21.33 22.70
C ASP A 476 17.74 22.84 22.56
N ALA A 477 17.82 23.58 23.68
CA ALA A 477 17.54 25.01 23.71
C ALA A 477 18.45 25.82 22.76
N GLY A 478 19.70 25.38 22.58
CA GLY A 478 20.64 26.04 21.66
C GLY A 478 20.25 25.84 20.20
N LEU A 479 19.80 24.63 19.84
CA LEU A 479 19.26 24.35 18.51
C LEU A 479 17.96 25.12 18.25
N LEU A 480 17.02 25.12 19.20
CA LEU A 480 15.77 25.88 19.08
C LEU A 480 16.04 27.38 18.85
N SER A 481 16.97 27.97 19.60
CA SER A 481 17.36 29.37 19.43
C SER A 481 17.92 29.69 18.04
N LYS A 482 18.65 28.75 17.41
CA LYS A 482 19.16 28.92 16.05
C LYS A 482 18.05 28.83 15.01
N LEU A 483 17.14 27.86 15.16
CA LEU A 483 16.01 27.67 14.25
C LEU A 483 15.05 28.87 14.27
N LEU A 484 14.85 29.46 15.46
CA LEU A 484 14.06 30.67 15.67
C LEU A 484 14.52 31.88 14.85
N ALA A 485 15.82 31.99 14.55
CA ALA A 485 16.38 33.11 13.81
C ALA A 485 15.85 33.18 12.37
N GLY A 486 15.45 32.03 11.81
CA GLY A 486 14.94 31.89 10.44
C GLY A 486 16.02 31.67 9.38
N ASP A 487 17.28 31.56 9.78
CA ASP A 487 18.40 31.20 8.89
C ASP A 487 18.43 29.70 8.62
N VAL A 488 19.21 29.27 7.62
CA VAL A 488 19.52 27.85 7.41
C VAL A 488 20.47 27.37 8.50
N VAL A 489 20.06 26.37 9.26
CA VAL A 489 20.83 25.81 10.39
C VAL A 489 21.40 24.45 10.01
N MET A 490 22.71 24.26 10.21
CA MET A 490 23.34 22.94 10.20
C MET A 490 23.02 22.20 11.52
N VAL A 491 22.38 21.04 11.43
CA VAL A 491 21.79 20.33 12.59
C VAL A 491 22.59 19.09 12.98
N ASP A 492 22.90 18.24 12.00
CA ASP A 492 23.57 16.94 12.12
C ASP A 492 23.02 16.01 13.23
N ARG A 493 21.76 15.60 13.12
CA ARG A 493 21.07 14.73 14.10
C ARG A 493 20.56 13.44 13.49
N PRO A 494 20.73 12.27 14.14
CA PRO A 494 20.26 11.01 13.59
C PRO A 494 18.74 10.94 13.55
N VAL A 495 18.21 10.28 12.52
CA VAL A 495 16.79 9.93 12.37
C VAL A 495 16.67 8.51 11.86
N LYS A 496 15.65 7.80 12.33
CA LYS A 496 15.22 6.51 11.79
C LYS A 496 14.18 6.74 10.71
N ALA A 497 13.95 5.74 9.87
CA ALA A 497 12.79 5.79 8.99
C ALA A 497 11.50 5.81 9.81
N GLY A 498 10.52 6.57 9.36
CA GLY A 498 9.26 6.76 10.07
C GLY A 498 9.33 7.74 11.26
N ASP A 499 10.51 8.21 11.67
CA ASP A 499 10.60 9.24 12.72
C ASP A 499 9.89 10.52 12.29
N LEU A 500 9.18 11.16 13.22
CA LEU A 500 8.56 12.46 12.98
C LEU A 500 9.65 13.51 12.72
N LEU A 501 9.58 14.13 11.55
CA LEU A 501 10.43 15.26 11.20
C LEU A 501 9.76 16.58 11.57
N TRP A 502 8.51 16.76 11.17
CA TRP A 502 7.75 17.99 11.39
C TRP A 502 6.25 17.83 11.02
N THR A 503 5.55 18.93 10.80
CA THR A 503 4.15 18.99 10.35
C THR A 503 3.98 19.75 9.04
N MET A 504 2.95 19.38 8.28
CA MET A 504 2.62 19.94 6.96
C MET A 504 2.19 21.41 7.07
N GLY A 505 2.80 22.25 6.23
CA GLY A 505 2.44 23.65 6.08
C GLY A 505 1.56 23.89 4.86
N GLN A 506 1.77 25.04 4.22
CA GLN A 506 0.93 25.52 3.13
C GLN A 506 1.78 26.05 1.99
N TYR A 507 1.31 25.81 0.77
CA TYR A 507 1.89 26.35 -0.45
C TYR A 507 0.78 26.80 -1.43
N GLY A 508 1.12 27.75 -2.29
CA GLY A 508 0.25 28.31 -3.32
C GLY A 508 0.30 29.83 -3.36
N SER A 509 -0.25 30.41 -4.44
CA SER A 509 -0.32 31.85 -4.66
C SER A 509 -0.99 32.62 -3.51
N ARG A 510 -0.75 33.94 -3.41
CA ARG A 510 -1.35 34.79 -2.35
C ARG A 510 -2.88 34.70 -2.25
N GLY A 511 -3.58 34.41 -3.37
CA GLY A 511 -5.04 34.26 -3.41
C GLY A 511 -5.55 32.82 -3.27
N TYR A 512 -4.67 31.82 -3.31
CA TYR A 512 -5.03 30.40 -3.18
C TYR A 512 -3.88 29.61 -2.57
N ARG A 513 -4.08 29.13 -1.34
CA ARG A 513 -3.15 28.25 -0.62
C ARG A 513 -3.82 26.95 -0.25
N ALA A 514 -3.08 25.86 -0.41
CA ALA A 514 -3.50 24.53 0.01
C ALA A 514 -2.47 23.93 0.97
N ASN A 515 -2.95 23.03 1.84
CA ASN A 515 -2.09 22.32 2.77
C ASN A 515 -1.36 21.21 2.02
N MET A 516 -0.05 21.33 1.94
CA MET A 516 0.81 20.38 1.23
C MET A 516 2.27 20.54 1.68
N ILE A 517 3.07 19.54 1.34
CA ILE A 517 4.53 19.67 1.29
C ILE A 517 5.01 19.46 -0.14
N HIS A 518 6.14 20.06 -0.47
CA HIS A 518 6.96 19.60 -1.59
C HIS A 518 7.97 18.58 -1.06
N TRP A 519 7.99 17.38 -1.63
CA TRP A 519 8.90 16.30 -1.26
C TRP A 519 9.78 15.94 -2.45
N GLU A 520 11.10 16.03 -2.27
CA GLU A 520 12.11 15.81 -3.29
C GLU A 520 13.17 14.82 -2.79
N ILE A 521 13.67 13.97 -3.70
CA ILE A 521 14.87 13.15 -3.48
C ILE A 521 15.90 13.49 -4.55
N PHE A 522 17.12 13.77 -4.12
CA PHE A 522 18.23 14.11 -5.00
C PHE A 522 19.58 13.54 -4.54
N SER A 523 20.57 13.49 -5.44
CA SER A 523 21.92 13.03 -5.15
C SER A 523 22.97 13.63 -6.09
N GLU A 524 24.23 13.64 -5.65
CA GLU A 524 25.35 14.13 -6.47
C GLU A 524 25.68 13.18 -7.63
N GLU A 525 25.60 11.87 -7.40
CA GLU A 525 25.78 10.82 -8.40
C GLU A 525 24.44 10.21 -8.81
N ASN A 526 24.36 9.65 -10.02
CA ASN A 526 23.20 8.86 -10.43
C ASN A 526 23.18 7.51 -9.69
N LEU A 527 22.13 7.29 -8.88
CA LEU A 527 21.97 6.10 -8.04
C LEU A 527 21.34 4.91 -8.77
N PHE A 528 20.82 5.11 -9.98
CA PHE A 528 20.22 4.07 -10.83
C PHE A 528 20.95 3.91 -12.17
N ALA A 529 22.21 4.33 -12.25
CA ALA A 529 23.03 4.21 -13.46
C ALA A 529 23.36 2.76 -13.87
N ASP A 530 23.24 1.79 -12.95
CA ASP A 530 23.45 0.38 -13.26
C ASP A 530 22.22 -0.20 -13.96
N THR A 531 22.23 -0.17 -15.30
CA THR A 531 21.14 -0.65 -16.14
C THR A 531 20.92 -2.15 -16.09
N LYS A 532 21.89 -2.94 -15.59
CA LYS A 532 21.66 -4.38 -15.37
C LYS A 532 20.74 -4.59 -14.17
N ARG A 533 20.98 -3.83 -13.10
CA ARG A 533 20.18 -3.90 -11.87
C ARG A 533 18.88 -3.11 -11.96
N TYR A 534 18.88 -2.02 -12.70
CA TYR A 534 17.75 -1.11 -12.84
C TYR A 534 17.42 -0.89 -14.33
N PRO A 535 16.99 -1.94 -15.05
CA PRO A 535 16.78 -1.88 -16.50
C PRO A 535 15.69 -0.88 -16.91
N ASP A 536 14.74 -0.59 -16.01
CA ASP A 536 13.66 0.37 -16.25
C ASP A 536 14.07 1.82 -15.99
N TRP A 537 15.24 2.06 -15.40
CA TRP A 537 15.73 3.41 -15.12
C TRP A 537 16.53 3.95 -16.29
N THR A 538 16.15 5.14 -16.74
CA THR A 538 16.88 5.89 -17.77
C THR A 538 17.37 7.21 -17.19
N ALA A 539 18.23 7.91 -17.92
CA ALA A 539 18.84 9.15 -17.46
C ALA A 539 18.74 10.24 -18.52
N VAL A 540 18.52 11.47 -18.07
CA VAL A 540 18.57 12.68 -18.89
C VAL A 540 19.34 13.75 -18.14
N GLU A 541 20.00 14.63 -18.89
CA GLU A 541 20.70 15.78 -18.32
C GLU A 541 20.24 17.04 -19.04
N ASP A 542 20.00 18.08 -18.25
CA ASP A 542 19.87 19.45 -18.67
C ASP A 542 20.77 20.30 -17.75
N THR A 543 21.90 20.72 -18.30
CA THR A 543 22.93 21.44 -17.54
C THR A 543 22.84 22.94 -17.69
N ASN A 544 21.82 23.46 -18.41
CA ASN A 544 21.64 24.89 -18.54
C ASN A 544 21.22 25.49 -17.16
N GLU A 545 21.45 26.79 -16.96
CA GLU A 545 21.06 27.50 -15.74
C GLU A 545 19.72 28.23 -15.95
N ASP A 546 18.70 27.51 -16.42
CA ASP A 546 17.35 28.03 -16.52
C ASP A 546 16.29 27.05 -16.00
N TYR A 547 15.05 27.53 -15.96
CA TYR A 547 13.93 26.77 -15.41
C TYR A 547 13.28 25.84 -16.44
N ASN A 548 13.50 26.05 -17.73
CA ASN A 548 12.68 25.45 -18.76
C ASN A 548 13.04 23.97 -18.91
N ILE A 549 12.02 23.14 -19.08
CA ILE A 549 12.24 21.80 -19.61
C ILE A 549 12.36 21.88 -21.13
N ASP A 550 13.57 21.75 -21.67
CA ASP A 550 13.84 21.75 -23.12
C ASP A 550 14.21 20.35 -23.67
N ASN A 551 14.15 19.32 -22.82
CA ASN A 551 14.41 17.95 -23.22
C ASN A 551 13.28 17.38 -24.10
N ARG A 552 13.48 17.43 -25.42
CA ARG A 552 12.52 16.94 -26.42
C ARG A 552 12.09 15.49 -26.23
N ALA A 553 12.93 14.61 -25.67
CA ALA A 553 12.57 13.22 -25.44
C ALA A 553 11.52 13.07 -24.33
N ILE A 554 11.61 13.88 -23.27
CA ILE A 554 10.58 13.92 -22.21
C ILE A 554 9.34 14.65 -22.71
N VAL A 555 9.53 15.80 -23.36
CA VAL A 555 8.44 16.62 -23.90
C VAL A 555 7.60 15.82 -24.91
N GLY A 556 8.24 15.03 -25.78
CA GLY A 556 7.57 14.18 -26.77
C GLY A 556 6.86 12.95 -26.19
N MET A 557 6.96 12.66 -24.88
CA MET A 557 6.17 11.61 -24.23
C MET A 557 4.75 12.07 -23.90
N VAL A 558 4.53 13.38 -23.84
CA VAL A 558 3.23 14.03 -23.62
C VAL A 558 2.56 14.20 -24.98
N ASP A 559 1.34 13.70 -25.11
CA ASP A 559 0.55 13.91 -26.33
C ASP A 559 0.19 15.39 -26.43
N GLN A 560 0.68 16.05 -27.47
CA GLN A 560 0.45 17.46 -27.73
C GLN A 560 -0.70 17.56 -28.74
N GLU A 561 -1.79 18.23 -28.37
CA GLU A 561 -2.93 18.40 -29.29
C GLU A 561 -2.48 19.27 -30.48
N SER A 562 -2.05 18.65 -31.58
CA SER A 562 -1.55 19.35 -32.76
C SER A 562 -2.67 20.12 -33.46
N GLY A 563 -2.84 21.37 -33.06
CA GLY A 563 -3.72 22.34 -33.70
C GLY A 563 -3.07 22.96 -34.93
N PHE A 564 -3.31 22.38 -36.11
CA PHE A 564 -3.15 23.00 -37.44
C PHE A 564 -1.74 23.43 -37.91
N PHE A 565 -0.72 23.46 -37.05
CA PHE A 565 0.69 23.65 -37.39
C PHE A 565 1.55 22.68 -36.57
N GLU A 566 2.82 22.50 -36.95
CA GLU A 566 3.80 21.61 -36.27
C GLU A 566 3.69 21.73 -34.74
N SER A 567 3.82 20.60 -34.03
CA SER A 567 3.81 20.52 -32.57
C SER A 567 4.61 21.68 -31.95
N ASP A 568 3.98 22.56 -31.18
CA ASP A 568 4.71 23.64 -30.54
C ASP A 568 5.60 23.04 -29.43
N GLU A 569 6.83 23.53 -29.26
CA GLU A 569 7.74 23.01 -28.23
C GLU A 569 7.31 23.39 -26.79
N ILE A 570 6.01 23.58 -26.55
CA ILE A 570 5.49 24.31 -25.39
C ILE A 570 4.28 23.60 -24.75
N LEU A 571 4.55 22.58 -23.93
CA LEU A 571 3.56 21.85 -23.12
C LEU A 571 2.62 22.78 -22.35
N THR A 572 1.34 22.53 -22.20
CA THR A 572 0.41 23.36 -21.40
C THR A 572 0.12 22.71 -20.04
N SER A 573 -0.40 23.49 -19.08
CA SER A 573 -0.84 22.95 -17.78
C SER A 573 -1.92 21.88 -17.96
N GLU A 574 -2.82 22.06 -18.94
CA GLU A 574 -3.88 21.11 -19.24
C GLU A 574 -3.34 19.80 -19.84
N GLU A 575 -2.40 19.88 -20.79
CA GLU A 575 -1.73 18.70 -21.36
C GLU A 575 -1.00 17.90 -20.28
N LEU A 576 -0.27 18.58 -19.39
CA LEU A 576 0.41 17.92 -18.27
C LEU A 576 -0.60 17.26 -17.33
N GLN A 577 -1.70 17.93 -16.98
CA GLN A 577 -2.75 17.33 -16.13
C GLN A 577 -3.38 16.09 -16.78
N LYS A 578 -3.73 16.16 -18.08
CA LYS A 578 -4.25 15.01 -18.84
C LYS A 578 -3.23 13.87 -18.90
N PHE A 579 -1.97 14.19 -19.15
CA PHE A 579 -0.88 13.21 -19.23
C PHE A 579 -0.73 12.43 -17.93
N TYR A 580 -0.51 13.11 -16.80
CA TYR A 580 -0.32 12.43 -15.51
C TYR A 580 -1.58 11.68 -15.07
N ALA A 581 -2.77 12.26 -15.26
CA ALA A 581 -4.04 11.61 -14.93
C ALA A 581 -4.32 10.35 -15.77
N SER A 582 -3.76 10.24 -16.99
CA SER A 582 -3.90 9.06 -17.84
C SER A 582 -3.26 7.80 -17.23
N ARG A 583 -2.23 7.99 -16.39
CA ARG A 583 -1.41 6.93 -15.76
C ARG A 583 -0.97 5.84 -16.75
N ASN A 584 -0.76 6.22 -18.01
CA ASN A 584 -0.39 5.32 -19.09
C ASN A 584 1.08 4.85 -18.98
N LYS A 585 1.55 4.07 -19.95
CA LYS A 585 2.93 3.55 -19.97
C LYS A 585 3.99 4.65 -19.98
N ASN A 586 3.72 5.80 -20.61
CA ASN A 586 4.66 6.92 -20.70
C ASN A 586 4.79 7.62 -19.33
N VAL A 587 3.70 7.78 -18.58
CA VAL A 587 3.76 8.29 -17.19
C VAL A 587 4.65 7.37 -16.34
N LYS A 588 4.47 6.05 -16.46
CA LYS A 588 5.30 5.07 -15.74
C LYS A 588 6.78 5.18 -16.13
N GLN A 589 7.08 5.41 -17.40
CA GLN A 589 8.44 5.61 -17.89
C GLN A 589 9.05 6.89 -17.31
N VAL A 590 8.32 8.01 -17.34
CA VAL A 590 8.78 9.31 -16.80
C VAL A 590 9.14 9.23 -15.31
N ARG A 591 8.42 8.44 -14.50
CA ARG A 591 8.76 8.21 -13.08
C ARG A 591 10.16 7.64 -12.87
N ARG A 592 10.68 6.86 -13.84
CA ARG A 592 11.97 6.16 -13.76
C ARG A 592 13.04 6.83 -14.63
N ILE A 593 12.86 8.12 -14.93
CA ILE A 593 13.92 8.95 -15.53
C ILE A 593 14.65 9.68 -14.41
N ALA A 594 15.90 9.32 -14.17
CA ALA A 594 16.81 10.14 -13.35
C ALA A 594 17.15 11.41 -14.13
N CYS A 595 16.79 12.57 -13.58
CA CYS A 595 16.93 13.85 -14.27
C CYS A 595 18.03 14.68 -13.62
N ARG A 596 19.09 15.04 -14.36
CA ARG A 596 20.15 15.91 -13.85
C ARG A 596 19.88 17.35 -14.28
N PHE A 597 19.56 18.23 -13.34
CA PHE A 597 19.36 19.67 -13.60
C PHE A 597 19.63 20.50 -12.35
N VAL A 598 19.70 21.82 -12.52
CA VAL A 598 19.92 22.76 -11.40
C VAL A 598 18.69 22.81 -10.51
N SER A 599 18.82 22.39 -9.26
CA SER A 599 17.73 22.41 -8.28
C SER A 599 17.06 23.79 -8.19
N GLU A 600 15.73 23.81 -8.20
CA GLU A 600 14.92 25.03 -8.08
C GLU A 600 15.22 25.81 -6.79
N TRP A 601 15.79 25.15 -5.79
CA TRP A 601 16.18 25.71 -4.49
C TRP A 601 17.61 26.27 -4.46
N GLY A 602 18.35 26.15 -5.56
CA GLY A 602 19.72 26.64 -5.70
C GLY A 602 20.04 27.37 -7.01
N ILE A 603 19.03 27.56 -7.86
CA ILE A 603 19.18 28.21 -9.16
C ILE A 603 19.49 29.72 -9.01
N ASP A 604 20.25 30.24 -9.98
CA ASP A 604 20.55 31.67 -10.06
C ASP A 604 19.37 32.42 -10.70
N LEU A 605 18.54 33.05 -9.86
CA LEU A 605 17.35 33.77 -10.29
C LEU A 605 17.65 34.88 -11.32
N ASP A 606 18.83 35.52 -11.24
CA ASP A 606 19.23 36.58 -12.18
C ASP A 606 19.50 36.05 -13.59
N LYS A 607 19.86 34.77 -13.70
CA LYS A 607 20.10 34.10 -15.00
C LYS A 607 18.88 33.34 -15.50
N ALA A 608 18.12 32.73 -14.60
CA ALA A 608 17.02 31.84 -14.95
C ALA A 608 15.73 32.60 -15.31
N ILE A 609 15.38 33.66 -14.57
CA ILE A 609 14.13 34.42 -14.80
C ILE A 609 14.07 35.03 -16.21
N PRO A 610 15.13 35.68 -16.74
CA PRO A 610 15.10 36.25 -18.09
C PRO A 610 14.93 35.23 -19.21
N LYS A 611 15.23 33.95 -18.96
CA LYS A 611 15.16 32.86 -19.94
C LYS A 611 13.84 32.09 -19.88
N MET A 612 12.94 32.40 -18.94
CA MET A 612 11.65 31.72 -18.86
C MET A 612 10.85 31.97 -20.15
N LYS A 613 10.32 30.90 -20.75
CA LYS A 613 9.47 30.97 -21.95
C LYS A 613 8.12 31.65 -21.63
N GLY A 614 8.07 32.99 -21.66
CA GLY A 614 6.90 33.86 -21.92
C GLY A 614 5.57 33.67 -21.17
N ARG A 615 5.48 32.79 -20.16
CA ARG A 615 4.20 32.34 -19.56
C ARG A 615 3.85 32.98 -18.22
N TRP A 616 4.78 33.74 -17.65
CA TRP A 616 4.66 34.36 -16.33
C TRP A 616 5.02 35.82 -16.42
N SER A 617 4.32 36.64 -15.64
CA SER A 617 4.87 37.96 -15.30
C SER A 617 6.15 37.74 -14.50
N THR A 618 7.27 38.18 -15.05
CA THR A 618 8.56 38.17 -14.35
C THR A 618 8.70 39.36 -13.40
N PHE A 619 7.75 40.30 -13.44
CA PHE A 619 7.71 41.47 -12.56
C PHE A 619 7.56 41.03 -11.10
N GLY A 620 8.54 41.38 -10.25
CA GLY A 620 8.57 41.02 -8.83
C GLY A 620 8.88 39.55 -8.53
N LEU A 621 9.05 38.71 -9.55
CA LEU A 621 9.21 37.26 -9.38
C LEU A 621 10.49 36.89 -8.63
N LYS A 622 11.58 37.66 -8.84
CA LYS A 622 12.84 37.46 -8.12
C LYS A 622 12.63 37.60 -6.61
N ASP A 623 11.94 38.65 -6.18
CA ASP A 623 11.70 38.92 -4.76
C ASP A 623 10.74 37.87 -4.17
N ASP A 624 9.75 37.44 -4.94
CA ASP A 624 8.81 36.39 -4.52
C ASP A 624 9.47 35.01 -4.39
N LEU A 625 10.48 34.68 -5.23
CA LEU A 625 11.19 33.38 -5.22
C LEU A 625 12.41 33.35 -4.28
N SER A 626 13.07 34.48 -4.06
CA SER A 626 14.30 34.56 -3.25
C SER A 626 14.20 33.88 -1.87
N PRO A 627 13.08 34.00 -1.11
CA PRO A 627 12.93 33.33 0.18
C PRO A 627 12.98 31.80 0.11
N TYR A 628 12.72 31.19 -1.05
CA TYR A 628 12.68 29.75 -1.25
C TYR A 628 14.05 29.15 -1.62
N VAL A 629 14.92 29.95 -2.24
CA VAL A 629 16.26 29.54 -2.65
C VAL A 629 17.19 29.53 -1.44
N PHE A 630 17.68 28.35 -1.03
CA PHE A 630 18.45 28.17 0.21
C PHE A 630 19.86 27.60 -0.01
N TRP A 631 20.22 27.16 -1.22
CA TRP A 631 21.46 26.38 -1.42
C TRP A 631 22.74 27.17 -1.05
N LYS A 632 22.77 28.48 -1.35
CA LYS A 632 23.89 29.38 -0.96
C LYS A 632 23.97 29.54 0.56
N ASP A 633 22.83 29.70 1.23
CA ASP A 633 22.76 29.82 2.69
C ASP A 633 23.18 28.52 3.38
N ALA A 634 22.80 27.38 2.82
CA ALA A 634 23.22 26.07 3.31
C ALA A 634 24.74 25.87 3.19
N ALA A 635 25.34 26.31 2.07
CA ALA A 635 26.79 26.31 1.90
C ALA A 635 27.49 27.23 2.90
N ALA A 636 26.95 28.44 3.12
CA ALA A 636 27.47 29.38 4.13
C ALA A 636 27.38 28.82 5.56
N ALA A 637 26.30 28.10 5.87
CA ALA A 637 26.09 27.39 7.12
C ALA A 637 26.91 26.09 7.24
N LYS A 638 27.73 25.75 6.22
CA LYS A 638 28.56 24.53 6.16
C LYS A 638 27.75 23.23 6.25
N VAL A 639 26.54 23.24 5.70
CA VAL A 639 25.72 22.02 5.56
C VAL A 639 26.41 21.09 4.57
N PRO A 640 26.51 19.77 4.85
CA PRO A 640 27.12 18.79 3.94
C PRO A 640 26.17 18.39 2.79
N LEU A 641 25.77 19.36 1.97
CA LEU A 641 25.06 19.18 0.70
C LEU A 641 26.05 18.99 -0.47
N PRO A 642 25.57 18.53 -1.64
CA PRO A 642 26.37 18.60 -2.86
C PRO A 642 26.87 20.03 -3.11
N ALA A 643 28.13 20.14 -3.54
CA ALA A 643 28.82 21.43 -3.66
C ALA A 643 28.16 22.40 -4.66
N LYS A 644 27.44 21.85 -5.65
CA LYS A 644 26.68 22.60 -6.65
C LYS A 644 25.22 22.14 -6.64
N PRO A 645 24.28 23.04 -6.99
CA PRO A 645 22.87 22.71 -7.11
C PRO A 645 22.52 21.88 -8.37
N LEU A 646 23.46 21.67 -9.29
CA LEU A 646 23.33 20.73 -10.40
C LEU A 646 23.47 19.30 -9.90
N VAL A 647 22.35 18.63 -9.67
CA VAL A 647 22.26 17.30 -9.04
C VAL A 647 21.32 16.38 -9.81
N TRP A 648 21.35 15.09 -9.50
CA TRP A 648 20.38 14.12 -10.00
C TRP A 648 19.13 14.15 -9.13
N HIS A 649 17.98 14.32 -9.78
CA HIS A 649 16.65 14.30 -9.20
C HIS A 649 15.91 13.04 -9.62
N TYR A 650 15.01 12.58 -8.75
CA TYR A 650 14.24 11.36 -8.97
C TYR A 650 12.79 11.57 -8.59
N ASN A 651 11.87 10.87 -9.25
CA ASN A 651 10.53 10.73 -8.71
C ASN A 651 10.65 10.06 -7.34
N PRO A 652 10.29 10.73 -6.24
CA PRO A 652 10.61 10.24 -4.91
C PRO A 652 9.78 9.01 -4.52
N VAL A 653 8.59 8.84 -5.11
CA VAL A 653 7.76 7.63 -4.93
C VAL A 653 8.41 6.44 -5.64
N ALA A 654 8.83 6.61 -6.90
CA ALA A 654 9.49 5.56 -7.67
C ALA A 654 10.88 5.21 -7.14
N PHE A 655 11.58 6.17 -6.55
CA PHE A 655 12.84 5.96 -5.83
C PHE A 655 12.64 4.99 -4.67
N VAL A 656 11.65 5.26 -3.81
CA VAL A 656 11.31 4.38 -2.67
C VAL A 656 10.88 3.00 -3.18
N GLU A 657 9.99 2.93 -4.16
CA GLU A 657 9.57 1.68 -4.80
C GLU A 657 10.77 0.85 -5.28
N SER A 658 11.70 1.47 -6.00
CA SER A 658 12.86 0.79 -6.59
C SER A 658 13.87 0.31 -5.55
N LEU A 659 14.00 1.00 -4.42
CA LEU A 659 14.84 0.54 -3.32
C LEU A 659 14.18 -0.54 -2.47
N VAL A 660 12.84 -0.53 -2.34
CA VAL A 660 12.08 -1.63 -1.74
C VAL A 660 12.21 -2.90 -2.59
N ASP A 661 12.03 -2.78 -3.91
CA ASP A 661 12.12 -3.93 -4.83
C ASP A 661 13.56 -4.47 -4.95
N ALA A 662 14.60 -3.62 -4.94
CA ALA A 662 16.00 -4.06 -5.08
C ALA A 662 16.60 -4.79 -3.85
N VAL A 663 15.84 -4.91 -2.76
CA VAL A 663 16.15 -5.73 -1.57
C VAL A 663 15.55 -7.14 -1.69
N LEU A 664 14.74 -7.40 -2.73
CA LEU A 664 14.22 -8.72 -3.07
C LEU A 664 15.18 -9.40 -4.07
N PRO A 665 15.73 -10.60 -3.79
CA PRO A 665 16.55 -11.29 -4.78
C PRO A 665 15.72 -11.66 -6.02
N GLU A 666 16.29 -11.40 -7.20
CA GLU A 666 15.80 -11.93 -8.47
C GLU A 666 15.73 -13.47 -8.40
N GLN A 667 14.53 -14.02 -8.59
CA GLN A 667 14.40 -15.40 -9.03
C GLN A 667 14.47 -15.42 -10.55
N GLU A 668 15.55 -16.03 -11.07
CA GLU A 668 15.73 -16.36 -12.48
C GLU A 668 14.50 -17.17 -12.95
N ALA A 669 13.75 -16.64 -13.91
CA ALA A 669 12.59 -17.32 -14.48
C ALA A 669 13.06 -18.52 -15.32
N ALA A 670 12.61 -19.72 -14.95
CA ALA A 670 12.82 -20.90 -15.78
C ALA A 670 12.13 -20.73 -17.16
N PRO A 671 12.76 -21.17 -18.27
CA PRO A 671 12.16 -21.05 -19.59
C PRO A 671 10.89 -21.91 -19.69
N PRO A 672 9.86 -21.46 -20.43
CA PRO A 672 8.62 -22.20 -20.58
C PRO A 672 8.84 -23.56 -21.29
N PRO A 673 8.08 -24.61 -20.93
CA PRO A 673 8.20 -25.92 -21.57
C PRO A 673 7.84 -25.85 -23.06
N PRO A 674 8.48 -26.68 -23.92
CA PRO A 674 8.27 -26.64 -25.36
C PRO A 674 6.84 -27.06 -25.72
N ARG A 675 6.26 -26.33 -26.67
CA ARG A 675 4.90 -26.54 -27.20
C ARG A 675 4.87 -27.81 -28.06
N PRO A 676 3.82 -28.65 -28.01
CA PRO A 676 3.70 -29.80 -28.90
C PRO A 676 3.43 -29.35 -30.34
N GLU A 677 4.12 -30.00 -31.28
CA GLU A 677 4.06 -29.79 -32.74
C GLU A 677 2.65 -29.99 -33.31
N PRO A 678 2.18 -29.11 -34.24
CA PRO A 678 0.93 -29.30 -34.95
C PRO A 678 1.11 -30.29 -36.11
N SER A 679 0.25 -31.30 -36.17
CA SER A 679 0.17 -32.22 -37.30
C SER A 679 -0.48 -31.55 -38.52
N SER A 680 0.12 -31.87 -39.67
CA SER A 680 -0.08 -31.35 -41.02
C SER A 680 -1.48 -31.52 -41.62
N ILE A 681 -1.96 -30.51 -42.37
CA ILE A 681 -2.69 -30.68 -43.65
C ILE A 681 -2.29 -29.55 -44.61
N ALA A 682 -2.01 -29.92 -45.86
CA ALA A 682 -1.46 -29.12 -46.94
C ALA A 682 -2.51 -28.63 -47.97
N THR A 683 -2.24 -27.44 -48.55
CA THR A 683 -2.50 -26.94 -49.95
C THR A 683 -3.97 -26.90 -50.46
N THR A 684 -4.46 -25.88 -51.18
CA THR A 684 -3.96 -25.22 -52.41
C THR A 684 -4.54 -23.80 -52.67
N SER A 685 -3.75 -22.96 -53.36
CA SER A 685 -4.00 -21.75 -54.18
C SER A 685 -5.44 -21.38 -54.58
N THR A 686 -5.89 -20.11 -54.63
CA THR A 686 -5.38 -18.99 -55.47
C THR A 686 -6.03 -17.64 -55.06
N GLY A 687 -5.30 -16.52 -55.22
CA GLY A 687 -5.91 -15.19 -55.43
C GLY A 687 -5.79 -14.20 -54.27
N ARG A 688 -4.62 -13.56 -54.13
CA ARG A 688 -4.32 -12.56 -53.12
C ARG A 688 -4.99 -11.22 -53.48
N VAL A 689 -5.90 -10.73 -52.64
CA VAL A 689 -6.15 -9.30 -52.44
C VAL A 689 -5.74 -9.00 -51.00
N THR A 690 -4.59 -8.35 -50.83
CA THR A 690 -4.09 -7.89 -49.52
C THR A 690 -4.86 -6.64 -49.08
N CYS A 691 -5.59 -6.75 -47.98
CA CYS A 691 -5.99 -5.61 -47.15
C CYS A 691 -5.63 -5.96 -45.69
N THR A 692 -4.86 -5.09 -45.05
CA THR A 692 -4.41 -5.20 -43.66
C THR A 692 -5.55 -4.81 -42.71
N CYS A 693 -6.30 -5.79 -42.23
CA CYS A 693 -7.17 -5.67 -41.06
C CYS A 693 -7.26 -7.03 -40.35
N GLY A 694 -7.11 -7.02 -39.01
CA GLY A 694 -6.65 -8.12 -38.15
C GLY A 694 -7.33 -9.49 -38.31
N SER A 695 -6.51 -10.53 -38.14
CA SER A 695 -6.89 -11.94 -38.06
C SER A 695 -7.57 -12.25 -36.72
N THR A 696 -8.22 -13.42 -36.58
CA THR A 696 -8.54 -14.01 -35.25
C THR A 696 -7.30 -14.36 -34.43
N ASP A 697 -6.11 -14.23 -35.03
CA ASP A 697 -4.80 -14.29 -34.37
C ASP A 697 -4.32 -12.91 -33.85
N ASP A 698 -5.17 -11.87 -33.90
CA ASP A 698 -4.87 -10.53 -33.38
C ASP A 698 -5.10 -10.48 -31.86
N ASP A 699 -4.10 -10.01 -31.11
CA ASP A 699 -4.07 -9.92 -29.63
C ASP A 699 -5.22 -9.07 -29.02
N LEU A 700 -6.01 -8.39 -29.86
CA LEU A 700 -7.19 -7.62 -29.48
C LEU A 700 -8.47 -8.47 -29.33
N PHE A 701 -8.49 -9.73 -29.80
CA PHE A 701 -9.63 -10.62 -29.59
C PHE A 701 -9.58 -11.28 -28.21
N VAL A 702 -10.54 -10.97 -27.34
CA VAL A 702 -10.67 -11.56 -25.99
C VAL A 702 -11.95 -12.37 -25.91
N ASP A 703 -11.84 -13.62 -25.44
CA ASP A 703 -13.01 -14.48 -25.20
C ASP A 703 -14.01 -13.82 -24.25
N PRO A 704 -15.33 -13.96 -24.49
CA PRO A 704 -16.34 -13.35 -23.65
C PRO A 704 -16.29 -13.90 -22.22
N VAL A 705 -16.04 -13.01 -21.26
CA VAL A 705 -16.08 -13.32 -19.83
C VAL A 705 -17.53 -13.39 -19.36
N THR A 706 -17.94 -14.56 -18.88
CA THR A 706 -19.27 -14.75 -18.27
C THR A 706 -19.15 -14.59 -16.76
N THR A 707 -19.73 -13.53 -16.22
CA THR A 707 -19.73 -13.27 -14.77
C THR A 707 -21.13 -13.54 -14.21
N PRO A 708 -21.34 -14.53 -13.33
CA PRO A 708 -22.61 -14.74 -12.66
C PRO A 708 -22.88 -13.59 -11.68
N SER A 709 -23.99 -12.87 -11.83
CA SER A 709 -24.40 -11.79 -10.93
C SER A 709 -25.86 -11.90 -10.52
N GLY A 710 -26.17 -11.61 -9.26
CA GLY A 710 -27.53 -11.57 -8.71
C GLY A 710 -28.15 -10.18 -8.71
N GLU A 711 -29.45 -10.11 -8.37
CA GLU A 711 -30.22 -8.85 -8.26
C GLU A 711 -29.57 -7.83 -7.31
N ARG A 712 -28.91 -8.31 -6.25
CA ARG A 712 -28.19 -7.48 -5.28
C ARG A 712 -26.94 -6.82 -5.86
N ASP A 713 -26.24 -7.49 -6.78
CA ASP A 713 -25.00 -6.98 -7.36
C ASP A 713 -25.30 -5.85 -8.35
N LEU A 714 -26.41 -5.96 -9.07
CA LEU A 714 -26.94 -4.90 -9.94
C LEU A 714 -27.35 -3.67 -9.13
N TYR A 715 -28.07 -3.86 -8.02
CA TYR A 715 -28.45 -2.77 -7.13
C TYR A 715 -27.22 -2.03 -6.58
N LEU A 716 -26.18 -2.76 -6.18
CA LEU A 716 -24.93 -2.18 -5.69
C LEU A 716 -24.14 -1.46 -6.78
N ALA A 717 -24.19 -1.95 -8.03
CA ALA A 717 -23.55 -1.30 -9.17
C ALA A 717 -24.19 0.08 -9.47
N VAL A 718 -25.53 0.13 -9.55
CA VAL A 718 -26.27 1.38 -9.79
C VAL A 718 -26.09 2.35 -8.63
N LYS A 719 -26.16 1.88 -7.38
CA LYS A 719 -25.85 2.67 -6.19
C LYS A 719 -24.45 3.29 -6.25
N SER A 720 -23.45 2.48 -6.58
CA SER A 720 -22.04 2.92 -6.61
C SER A 720 -21.83 3.99 -7.69
N PHE A 721 -22.39 3.77 -8.87
CA PHE A 721 -22.36 4.74 -9.96
C PHE A 721 -23.05 6.06 -9.55
N TRP A 722 -24.24 5.99 -8.95
CA TRP A 722 -25.03 7.15 -8.54
C TRP A 722 -24.27 8.03 -7.53
N ILE A 723 -23.71 7.40 -6.49
CA ILE A 723 -22.89 8.08 -5.48
C ILE A 723 -21.67 8.73 -6.13
N SER A 724 -20.99 8.02 -7.03
CA SER A 724 -19.77 8.53 -7.68
C SER A 724 -20.03 9.69 -8.64
N SER A 725 -21.19 9.70 -9.31
CA SER A 725 -21.48 10.66 -10.38
C SER A 725 -22.22 11.90 -9.88
N PHE A 726 -23.03 11.77 -8.83
CA PHE A 726 -23.93 12.83 -8.38
C PHE A 726 -23.80 13.14 -6.88
N GLY A 727 -22.95 12.41 -6.15
CA GLY A 727 -22.76 12.55 -4.70
C GLY A 727 -23.65 11.60 -3.89
N ALA A 728 -23.37 11.48 -2.59
CA ALA A 728 -24.19 10.68 -1.68
C ALA A 728 -25.50 11.43 -1.35
N SER A 729 -26.64 10.86 -1.70
CA SER A 729 -27.93 11.26 -1.13
C SER A 729 -28.08 10.73 0.30
N ASP A 730 -28.98 11.34 1.09
CA ASP A 730 -29.39 10.77 2.38
C ASP A 730 -29.79 9.29 2.17
N PRO A 731 -29.25 8.34 2.96
CA PRO A 731 -29.57 6.92 2.85
C PRO A 731 -31.07 6.61 2.78
N ALA A 732 -31.93 7.46 3.36
CA ALA A 732 -33.38 7.33 3.31
C ALA A 732 -33.97 7.48 1.90
N TYR A 733 -33.30 8.16 0.97
CA TYR A 733 -33.80 8.46 -0.38
C TYR A 733 -33.14 7.65 -1.49
N LEU A 734 -32.11 6.86 -1.13
CA LEU A 734 -31.28 6.13 -2.08
C LEU A 734 -32.06 5.09 -2.93
N HIS A 735 -33.12 4.49 -2.40
CA HIS A 735 -33.94 3.56 -3.20
C HIS A 735 -34.86 4.29 -4.21
N GLU A 736 -35.27 5.52 -3.90
CA GLU A 736 -36.05 6.39 -4.80
C GLU A 736 -35.17 6.81 -5.99
N ASP A 737 -33.94 7.25 -5.70
CA ASP A 737 -32.90 7.58 -6.66
C ASP A 737 -32.60 6.42 -7.62
N VAL A 738 -32.39 5.22 -7.08
CA VAL A 738 -32.12 4.01 -7.89
C VAL A 738 -33.32 3.66 -8.78
N ALA A 739 -34.56 3.83 -8.31
CA ALA A 739 -35.75 3.56 -9.11
C ALA A 739 -35.92 4.57 -10.27
N MET A 740 -35.60 5.85 -10.03
CA MET A 740 -35.64 6.91 -11.04
C MET A 740 -34.62 6.71 -12.16
N VAL A 741 -33.43 6.19 -11.83
CA VAL A 741 -32.41 5.81 -12.82
C VAL A 741 -32.90 4.67 -13.71
N PHE A 742 -33.53 3.65 -13.13
CA PHE A 742 -34.07 2.53 -13.88
C PHE A 742 -35.21 2.95 -14.81
N VAL A 743 -36.13 3.81 -14.37
CA VAL A 743 -37.23 4.34 -15.21
C VAL A 743 -36.69 5.20 -16.36
N GLY A 744 -35.69 6.06 -16.10
CA GLY A 744 -35.05 6.89 -17.13
C GLY A 744 -34.24 6.10 -18.16
N HIS A 745 -33.54 5.04 -17.72
CA HIS A 745 -32.82 4.12 -18.60
C HIS A 745 -33.78 3.38 -19.55
N ILE A 746 -34.90 2.86 -19.04
CA ILE A 746 -35.88 2.12 -19.85
C ILE A 746 -36.56 3.04 -20.87
N ALA A 747 -36.95 4.26 -20.48
CA ALA A 747 -37.56 5.23 -21.39
C ALA A 747 -36.64 5.63 -22.55
N GLY A 748 -35.32 5.69 -22.33
CA GLY A 748 -34.33 6.01 -23.36
C GLY A 748 -34.04 4.85 -24.33
N GLU A 749 -34.27 3.60 -23.93
CA GLU A 749 -34.04 2.43 -24.78
C GLU A 749 -35.22 2.08 -25.70
N VAL A 750 -36.44 2.52 -25.41
CA VAL A 750 -37.66 2.14 -26.17
C VAL A 750 -38.19 3.17 -27.19
N GLY A 751 -37.59 4.36 -27.36
CA GLY A 751 -37.85 5.26 -28.51
C GLY A 751 -37.33 6.70 -28.33
N TRP A 752 -36.89 7.49 -29.34
CA TRP A 752 -37.18 7.49 -30.79
C TRP A 752 -36.10 8.25 -31.60
N GLU A 753 -35.62 7.66 -32.70
CA GLU A 753 -35.84 8.19 -34.06
C GLU A 753 -35.75 7.04 -35.08
N ALA A 754 -36.89 6.74 -35.67
CA ALA A 754 -37.06 5.72 -36.68
C ALA A 754 -36.55 6.25 -38.03
N LYS A 755 -35.36 5.81 -38.46
CA LYS A 755 -35.07 5.44 -39.88
C LYS A 755 -33.65 4.98 -40.19
N SER A 756 -32.66 5.14 -39.31
CA SER A 756 -31.31 4.64 -39.61
C SER A 756 -30.52 4.33 -38.35
N MET A 757 -30.72 3.13 -37.82
CA MET A 757 -29.70 2.21 -37.29
C MET A 757 -30.45 1.08 -36.57
N LYS A 758 -30.49 -0.09 -37.22
CA LYS A 758 -30.86 -1.34 -36.57
C LYS A 758 -29.58 -1.93 -36.01
N ASN A 759 -29.29 -1.68 -34.74
CA ASN A 759 -28.43 -2.54 -33.92
C ASN A 759 -28.73 -2.24 -32.46
N TYR A 760 -29.38 -3.22 -31.83
CA TYR A 760 -29.86 -3.22 -30.46
C TYR A 760 -28.70 -3.02 -29.49
N ASN A 761 -28.91 -2.17 -28.48
CA ASN A 761 -27.97 -1.97 -27.39
C ASN A 761 -28.60 -2.42 -26.07
N VAL A 762 -27.77 -3.14 -25.32
CA VAL A 762 -27.94 -3.75 -23.99
C VAL A 762 -29.14 -4.67 -23.77
N GLY A 763 -28.90 -5.96 -24.02
CA GLY A 763 -29.75 -7.02 -23.48
C GLY A 763 -30.06 -8.12 -24.48
N ASN A 764 -29.45 -9.29 -24.30
CA ASN A 764 -30.12 -10.52 -24.68
C ASN A 764 -29.95 -11.53 -23.53
N HIS A 765 -30.80 -11.37 -22.52
CA HIS A 765 -30.87 -12.27 -21.38
C HIS A 765 -31.69 -13.50 -21.75
N LYS A 766 -31.11 -14.69 -21.63
CA LYS A 766 -31.86 -15.96 -21.68
C LYS A 766 -31.89 -16.59 -20.30
N ARG A 767 -33.09 -16.86 -19.78
CA ARG A 767 -33.30 -17.50 -18.48
C ARG A 767 -33.03 -19.00 -18.57
N ALA A 768 -32.08 -19.52 -17.80
CA ALA A 768 -32.00 -20.93 -17.44
C ALA A 768 -31.66 -21.05 -15.94
N LYS A 769 -32.57 -21.71 -15.19
CA LYS A 769 -32.46 -22.09 -13.76
C LYS A 769 -31.48 -21.24 -12.90
N GLY A 770 -31.87 -20.00 -12.60
CA GLY A 770 -31.27 -19.22 -11.51
C GLY A 770 -29.91 -18.55 -11.79
N LYS A 771 -29.48 -18.43 -13.04
CA LYS A 771 -28.25 -17.70 -13.42
C LYS A 771 -28.53 -16.69 -14.56
N MET A 772 -27.91 -15.51 -14.50
CA MET A 772 -27.82 -14.57 -15.63
C MET A 772 -26.51 -14.80 -16.39
N PHE A 773 -26.57 -14.73 -17.73
CA PHE A 773 -25.41 -14.87 -18.60
C PHE A 773 -25.16 -13.56 -19.35
N THR A 774 -23.88 -13.17 -19.46
CA THR A 774 -23.38 -12.18 -20.42
C THR A 774 -22.51 -12.90 -21.44
N ALA A 775 -23.08 -13.32 -22.57
CA ALA A 775 -22.33 -13.89 -23.68
C ALA A 775 -22.92 -13.44 -25.02
N PHE A 776 -22.07 -13.00 -25.94
CA PHE A 776 -22.46 -12.65 -27.31
C PHE A 776 -22.56 -13.91 -28.17
N ARG A 777 -23.68 -14.10 -28.87
CA ARG A 777 -23.72 -14.88 -30.11
C ARG A 777 -24.10 -13.93 -31.23
N THR A 778 -23.23 -13.74 -32.20
CA THR A 778 -23.45 -12.89 -33.38
C THR A 778 -24.04 -13.70 -34.54
N TRP A 779 -25.31 -14.11 -34.42
CA TRP A 779 -25.99 -14.83 -35.49
C TRP A 779 -27.41 -14.30 -35.69
N GLU A 780 -27.81 -14.10 -36.94
CA GLU A 780 -29.17 -13.73 -37.34
C GLU A 780 -29.84 -14.84 -38.14
N GLU A 781 -31.15 -14.97 -38.03
CA GLU A 781 -31.93 -16.06 -38.64
C GLU A 781 -33.01 -15.53 -39.56
N TYR A 782 -33.07 -16.14 -40.73
CA TYR A 782 -33.93 -15.73 -41.83
C TYR A 782 -34.84 -16.89 -42.22
N THR A 783 -36.08 -16.55 -42.57
CA THR A 783 -37.11 -17.53 -42.96
C THR A 783 -36.88 -18.15 -44.35
N THR A 784 -35.93 -17.61 -45.12
CA THR A 784 -35.55 -18.13 -46.45
C THR A 784 -34.04 -17.98 -46.65
N GLU A 785 -33.44 -18.94 -47.33
CA GLU A 785 -32.00 -18.96 -47.62
C GLU A 785 -31.56 -17.75 -48.46
N ALA A 786 -32.38 -17.31 -49.42
CA ALA A 786 -32.07 -16.15 -50.25
C ALA A 786 -31.90 -14.86 -49.42
N LYS A 787 -32.75 -14.66 -48.39
CA LYS A 787 -32.62 -13.51 -47.49
C LYS A 787 -31.38 -13.60 -46.59
N ALA A 788 -31.04 -14.80 -46.11
CA ALA A 788 -29.81 -15.02 -45.36
C ALA A 788 -28.57 -14.69 -46.20
N LYS A 789 -28.50 -15.21 -47.43
CA LYS A 789 -27.36 -14.94 -48.33
C LYS A 789 -27.27 -13.48 -48.75
N ALA A 790 -28.40 -12.79 -48.94
CA ALA A 790 -28.42 -11.36 -49.22
C ALA A 790 -27.97 -10.50 -48.03
N ALA A 791 -28.13 -10.98 -46.80
CA ALA A 791 -27.65 -10.32 -45.59
C ALA A 791 -26.12 -10.51 -45.38
N CYS A 792 -25.50 -11.51 -46.02
CA CYS A 792 -24.04 -11.65 -46.08
C CYS A 792 -23.43 -10.62 -47.05
N ASN A 793 -23.40 -9.37 -46.64
CA ASN A 793 -22.93 -8.25 -47.46
C ASN A 793 -21.40 -8.07 -47.45
N CYS A 794 -20.67 -8.86 -46.64
CA CYS A 794 -19.21 -8.83 -46.58
C CYS A 794 -18.66 -10.25 -46.36
N ALA A 795 -17.98 -10.79 -47.37
CA ALA A 795 -17.44 -12.16 -47.36
C ALA A 795 -16.40 -12.41 -46.24
N SER A 796 -15.79 -11.36 -45.70
CA SER A 796 -14.77 -11.42 -44.65
C SER A 796 -15.31 -11.19 -43.23
N HIS A 797 -16.57 -10.76 -43.07
CA HIS A 797 -17.15 -10.43 -41.75
C HIS A 797 -18.53 -11.05 -41.51
N THR A 798 -19.06 -11.79 -42.49
CA THR A 798 -20.30 -12.54 -42.35
C THR A 798 -20.14 -13.91 -43.00
N GLU A 799 -20.56 -14.95 -42.31
CA GLU A 799 -20.55 -16.33 -42.81
C GLU A 799 -21.99 -16.85 -42.83
N TYR A 800 -22.43 -17.30 -44.00
CA TYR A 800 -23.68 -18.04 -44.09
C TYR A 800 -23.46 -19.44 -43.52
N VAL A 801 -24.12 -19.74 -42.40
CA VAL A 801 -23.88 -21.00 -41.66
C VAL A 801 -24.83 -22.13 -42.10
N GLY A 802 -25.75 -21.82 -43.02
CA GLY A 802 -26.61 -22.82 -43.63
C GLY A 802 -27.99 -22.95 -42.98
N ARG A 803 -28.69 -24.02 -43.38
CA ARG A 803 -30.00 -24.38 -42.86
C ARG A 803 -29.85 -24.77 -41.38
N VAL A 804 -30.50 -24.02 -40.51
CA VAL A 804 -30.57 -24.33 -39.07
C VAL A 804 -32.00 -24.69 -38.75
N GLU A 805 -32.23 -25.95 -38.48
CA GLU A 805 -33.56 -26.44 -38.13
C GLU A 805 -33.92 -26.00 -36.70
N LYS A 806 -35.14 -25.45 -36.49
CA LYS A 806 -35.50 -24.88 -35.19
C LYS A 806 -36.93 -25.15 -34.76
N LYS A 807 -37.04 -25.21 -33.41
CA LYS A 807 -38.16 -24.74 -32.57
C LYS A 807 -39.47 -24.49 -33.33
N ASN A 808 -40.47 -25.33 -33.05
CA ASN A 808 -41.82 -25.30 -33.62
C ASN A 808 -41.92 -25.69 -35.12
N GLY A 809 -40.97 -26.46 -35.64
CA GLY A 809 -41.13 -27.19 -36.91
C GLY A 809 -41.02 -26.35 -38.19
N LYS A 810 -40.53 -25.11 -38.11
CA LYS A 810 -40.25 -24.27 -39.29
C LYS A 810 -38.75 -24.23 -39.58
N ILE A 811 -38.40 -24.37 -40.85
CA ILE A 811 -37.02 -24.32 -41.34
C ILE A 811 -36.54 -22.86 -41.36
N MET A 812 -35.36 -22.61 -40.79
CA MET A 812 -34.70 -21.30 -40.76
C MET A 812 -33.28 -21.42 -41.32
N TYR A 813 -32.69 -20.27 -41.66
CA TYR A 813 -31.36 -20.17 -42.25
C TYR A 813 -30.55 -19.09 -41.52
N ALA A 814 -29.31 -19.37 -41.11
CA ALA A 814 -28.55 -18.45 -40.26
C ALA A 814 -27.32 -17.86 -40.93
N VAL A 815 -27.02 -16.63 -40.53
CA VAL A 815 -25.82 -15.87 -40.86
C VAL A 815 -25.09 -15.53 -39.57
N ARG A 816 -23.79 -15.77 -39.51
CA ARG A 816 -22.90 -15.44 -38.40
C ARG A 816 -22.09 -14.18 -38.75
N PHE A 817 -21.89 -13.27 -37.81
CA PHE A 817 -21.12 -12.02 -38.01
C PHE A 817 -19.84 -12.02 -37.18
N PHE A 818 -18.72 -11.57 -37.76
CA PHE A 818 -17.40 -11.46 -37.11
C PHE A 818 -17.02 -9.98 -36.90
N PRO A 819 -16.55 -9.56 -35.71
CA PRO A 819 -16.04 -8.20 -35.48
C PRO A 819 -14.73 -7.91 -36.24
N PRO A 820 -14.31 -6.62 -36.43
CA PRO A 820 -14.95 -5.37 -36.01
C PRO A 820 -15.37 -4.43 -37.18
N HIS A 821 -16.53 -3.77 -37.06
CA HIS A 821 -16.94 -2.67 -37.96
C HIS A 821 -16.75 -1.29 -37.30
N LYS A 822 -16.54 -0.24 -38.11
CA LYS A 822 -16.27 1.17 -37.73
C LYS A 822 -17.33 1.86 -36.84
N GLN A 823 -18.41 1.17 -36.47
CA GLN A 823 -19.54 1.73 -35.72
C GLN A 823 -19.85 0.96 -34.43
N SER A 824 -18.98 0.04 -34.01
CA SER A 824 -19.23 -0.77 -32.82
C SER A 824 -18.19 -0.49 -31.74
N HIS A 825 -18.59 0.26 -30.72
CA HIS A 825 -17.84 0.34 -29.47
C HIS A 825 -18.12 -0.92 -28.64
N PHE A 826 -17.30 -1.96 -28.82
CA PHE A 826 -17.36 -3.14 -27.96
C PHE A 826 -16.28 -3.04 -26.88
N GLY A 827 -16.68 -2.70 -25.66
CA GLY A 827 -15.85 -2.85 -24.47
C GLY A 827 -16.15 -4.20 -23.81
N ALA A 828 -15.15 -5.07 -23.69
CA ALA A 828 -15.23 -6.22 -22.80
C ALA A 828 -14.93 -5.73 -21.38
N PHE A 829 -15.97 -5.56 -20.56
CA PHE A 829 -15.82 -5.08 -19.19
C PHE A 829 -15.59 -6.25 -18.25
N LYS A 830 -14.50 -6.18 -17.47
CA LYS A 830 -14.14 -7.21 -16.48
C LYS A 830 -15.13 -7.28 -15.32
N THR A 831 -15.86 -6.18 -15.06
CA THR A 831 -16.83 -6.09 -13.96
C THR A 831 -18.15 -5.48 -14.41
N LEU A 832 -19.23 -5.82 -13.70
CA LEU A 832 -20.57 -5.27 -13.92
C LEU A 832 -20.61 -3.73 -13.73
N ASN A 833 -19.79 -3.21 -12.81
CA ASN A 833 -19.70 -1.79 -12.52
C ASN A 833 -19.13 -0.99 -13.69
N ASP A 834 -18.06 -1.51 -14.31
CA ASP A 834 -17.40 -0.84 -15.44
C ASP A 834 -18.32 -0.80 -16.66
N GLY A 835 -19.05 -1.90 -16.91
CA GLY A 835 -20.04 -1.96 -17.98
C GLY A 835 -21.21 -1.00 -17.76
N MET A 836 -21.71 -0.90 -16.53
CA MET A 836 -22.81 0.01 -16.18
C MET A 836 -22.38 1.49 -16.25
N ALA A 837 -21.18 1.81 -15.75
CA ALA A 837 -20.64 3.17 -15.79
C ALA A 837 -20.40 3.65 -17.24
N ALA A 838 -19.86 2.78 -18.10
CA ALA A 838 -19.66 3.09 -19.50
C ALA A 838 -20.98 3.36 -20.24
N HIS A 839 -22.03 2.60 -19.92
CA HIS A 839 -23.36 2.75 -20.52
C HIS A 839 -24.06 4.03 -20.08
N ILE A 840 -24.10 4.33 -18.77
CA ILE A 840 -24.76 5.54 -18.27
C ILE A 840 -24.01 6.81 -18.72
N GLY A 841 -22.68 6.76 -18.81
CA GLY A 841 -21.90 7.85 -19.41
C GLY A 841 -22.25 8.11 -20.88
N LEU A 842 -22.70 7.08 -21.61
CA LEU A 842 -23.17 7.19 -23.00
C LEU A 842 -24.55 7.86 -23.07
N LEU A 843 -25.45 7.53 -22.14
CA LEU A 843 -26.77 8.18 -21.99
C LEU A 843 -26.62 9.66 -21.60
N GLN A 844 -25.73 9.99 -20.67
CA GLN A 844 -25.45 11.37 -20.23
C GLN A 844 -24.97 12.27 -21.38
N ARG A 845 -24.09 11.74 -22.25
CA ARG A 845 -23.60 12.47 -23.42
C ARG A 845 -24.68 12.74 -24.46
N ARG A 846 -25.74 11.92 -24.51
CA ARG A 846 -26.74 11.95 -25.59
C ARG A 846 -28.09 12.54 -25.17
N TYR A 847 -28.42 12.54 -23.88
CA TYR A 847 -29.69 13.03 -23.33
C TYR A 847 -29.46 13.88 -22.07
N SER A 848 -28.87 15.07 -22.26
CA SER A 848 -28.53 15.99 -21.16
C SER A 848 -29.74 16.45 -20.33
N GLY A 849 -30.93 16.60 -20.94
CA GLY A 849 -32.14 17.07 -20.26
C GLY A 849 -32.67 16.14 -19.16
N CYS A 850 -32.59 14.82 -19.33
CA CYS A 850 -32.96 13.85 -18.30
C CYS A 850 -31.96 13.87 -17.13
N THR A 851 -30.68 14.04 -17.46
CA THR A 851 -29.57 14.12 -16.49
C THR A 851 -29.70 15.36 -15.60
N ASP A 852 -30.24 16.45 -16.13
CA ASP A 852 -30.48 17.68 -15.38
C ASP A 852 -31.59 17.54 -14.33
N ALA A 853 -32.68 16.82 -14.65
CA ALA A 853 -33.74 16.51 -13.70
C ALA A 853 -33.25 15.58 -12.57
N LEU A 854 -32.45 14.56 -12.94
CA LEU A 854 -31.78 13.63 -12.02
C LEU A 854 -30.76 14.34 -11.12
N SER A 855 -29.96 15.27 -11.67
CA SER A 855 -28.98 16.07 -10.92
C SER A 855 -29.63 17.05 -9.96
N LYS A 856 -30.75 17.68 -10.35
CA LYS A 856 -31.52 18.60 -9.48
C LYS A 856 -32.16 17.85 -8.30
N HIS A 857 -32.61 16.61 -8.52
CA HIS A 857 -33.11 15.74 -7.44
C HIS A 857 -31.99 15.35 -6.45
N ALA A 858 -30.84 14.89 -6.96
CA ALA A 858 -29.67 14.51 -6.14
C ALA A 858 -29.10 15.67 -5.30
N LYS A 859 -29.24 16.92 -5.75
CA LYS A 859 -28.76 18.13 -5.05
C LYS A 859 -29.76 18.70 -4.03
N GLY A 860 -30.84 17.98 -3.71
CA GLY A 860 -31.65 18.24 -2.51
C GLY A 860 -32.70 19.35 -2.59
N THR A 861 -32.86 20.07 -3.72
CA THR A 861 -33.92 21.09 -3.84
C THR A 861 -35.33 20.50 -4.02
N ALA A 862 -35.46 19.19 -4.28
CA ALA A 862 -36.73 18.45 -4.28
C ALA A 862 -36.89 17.49 -3.07
N ALA A 863 -35.84 17.33 -2.24
CA ALA A 863 -35.80 16.39 -1.12
C ALA A 863 -36.65 16.82 0.09
N SER A 864 -37.09 18.09 0.14
CA SER A 864 -37.94 18.64 1.21
C SER A 864 -39.45 18.40 1.04
N ALA A 865 -39.88 17.74 -0.04
CA ALA A 865 -41.31 17.49 -0.29
C ALA A 865 -41.87 16.35 0.59
N LYS A 866 -43.11 16.50 1.05
CA LYS A 866 -43.84 15.47 1.81
C LYS A 866 -43.90 14.15 1.03
N PHE A 867 -43.86 13.03 1.74
CA PHE A 867 -43.86 11.66 1.20
C PHE A 867 -44.87 11.42 0.08
N THR A 868 -46.09 11.93 0.21
CA THR A 868 -47.15 11.84 -0.82
C THR A 868 -46.77 12.51 -2.14
N ALA A 869 -46.17 13.70 -2.11
CA ALA A 869 -45.71 14.39 -3.32
C ALA A 869 -44.51 13.70 -4.01
N ARG A 870 -43.77 12.86 -3.29
CA ARG A 870 -42.70 12.01 -3.84
C ARG A 870 -43.29 10.81 -4.58
N VAL A 871 -44.26 10.12 -3.95
CA VAL A 871 -44.99 9.00 -4.56
C VAL A 871 -45.75 9.43 -5.82
N ASP A 872 -46.43 10.58 -5.79
CA ASP A 872 -47.21 11.09 -6.94
C ASP A 872 -46.32 11.43 -8.15
N ARG A 873 -45.06 11.83 -7.93
CA ARG A 873 -44.10 12.11 -9.02
C ARG A 873 -43.58 10.84 -9.69
N ILE A 874 -43.24 9.82 -8.92
CA ILE A 874 -42.86 8.50 -9.48
C ILE A 874 -44.02 7.92 -10.27
N GLN A 875 -45.25 8.05 -9.75
CA GLN A 875 -46.46 7.59 -10.42
C GLN A 875 -46.74 8.38 -11.71
N SER A 876 -46.55 9.72 -11.70
CA SER A 876 -46.76 10.58 -12.87
C SER A 876 -45.75 10.31 -13.99
N LEU A 877 -44.49 10.08 -13.64
CA LEU A 877 -43.45 9.68 -14.60
C LEU A 877 -43.74 8.30 -15.18
N ALA A 878 -44.04 7.31 -14.34
CA ALA A 878 -44.42 5.98 -14.80
C ALA A 878 -45.65 6.01 -15.74
N THR A 879 -46.64 6.85 -15.45
CA THR A 879 -47.84 7.02 -16.29
C THR A 879 -47.55 7.73 -17.60
N ALA A 880 -46.71 8.77 -17.58
CA ALA A 880 -46.30 9.51 -18.78
C ALA A 880 -45.54 8.63 -19.78
N TYR A 881 -44.76 7.66 -19.28
CA TYR A 881 -44.02 6.71 -20.12
C TYR A 881 -44.79 5.43 -20.48
N ALA A 882 -45.89 5.12 -19.77
CA ALA A 882 -46.71 3.93 -20.05
C ALA A 882 -47.40 3.97 -21.42
N GLY A 883 -47.87 5.13 -21.86
CA GLY A 883 -48.49 5.29 -23.20
C GLY A 883 -47.51 5.09 -24.36
N SER A 884 -46.21 5.24 -24.13
CA SER A 884 -45.14 5.02 -25.11
C SER A 884 -44.77 3.54 -25.27
N LEU A 885 -45.20 2.69 -24.33
CA LEU A 885 -44.85 1.27 -24.24
C LEU A 885 -45.94 0.35 -24.82
N GLU A 886 -47.19 0.82 -24.95
CA GLU A 886 -48.32 0.04 -25.51
C GLU A 886 -48.08 -0.47 -26.94
N GLY A 887 -47.24 0.21 -27.73
CA GLY A 887 -46.91 -0.17 -29.11
C GLY A 887 -45.99 -1.39 -29.26
N TYR A 888 -45.39 -1.88 -28.18
CA TYR A 888 -44.45 -3.02 -28.19
C TYR A 888 -45.08 -4.35 -27.74
N ALA A 889 -46.42 -4.43 -27.74
CA ALA A 889 -47.19 -5.58 -27.31
C ALA A 889 -46.96 -6.85 -28.16
N THR A 890 -45.87 -7.57 -27.87
CA THR A 890 -45.80 -9.04 -27.88
C THR A 890 -44.93 -9.63 -26.76
N ALA A 891 -44.39 -8.81 -25.83
CA ALA A 891 -43.53 -9.27 -24.73
C ALA A 891 -44.28 -9.33 -23.39
N GLY A 892 -45.34 -10.14 -23.30
CA GLY A 892 -46.18 -10.27 -22.10
C GLY A 892 -45.48 -10.68 -20.79
N SER A 893 -44.18 -11.00 -20.80
CA SER A 893 -43.38 -11.26 -19.60
C SER A 893 -42.55 -10.07 -19.13
N TYR A 894 -42.24 -9.11 -20.02
CA TYR A 894 -41.35 -8.00 -19.70
C TYR A 894 -42.12 -6.88 -18.99
N ASP A 895 -43.27 -6.49 -19.53
CA ASP A 895 -44.12 -5.47 -18.93
C ASP A 895 -44.67 -5.91 -17.56
N ALA A 896 -45.07 -7.18 -17.44
CA ALA A 896 -45.51 -7.76 -16.18
C ALA A 896 -44.40 -7.82 -15.13
N PHE A 897 -43.15 -8.04 -15.54
CA PHE A 897 -41.99 -8.04 -14.64
C PHE A 897 -41.62 -6.63 -14.18
N ILE A 898 -41.62 -5.65 -15.09
CA ILE A 898 -41.31 -4.24 -14.75
C ILE A 898 -42.40 -3.65 -13.85
N ILE A 899 -43.68 -3.92 -14.13
CA ILE A 899 -44.80 -3.54 -13.26
C ILE A 899 -44.66 -4.20 -11.90
N ALA A 900 -44.29 -5.49 -11.83
CA ALA A 900 -44.04 -6.18 -10.56
C ALA A 900 -42.83 -5.63 -9.79
N CYS A 901 -41.74 -5.23 -10.47
CA CYS A 901 -40.56 -4.62 -9.86
C CYS A 901 -40.87 -3.22 -9.29
N ALA A 902 -41.59 -2.40 -10.04
CA ALA A 902 -42.05 -1.09 -9.57
C ALA A 902 -43.01 -1.22 -8.39
N GLN A 903 -43.95 -2.17 -8.43
CA GLN A 903 -44.87 -2.47 -7.32
C GLN A 903 -44.15 -3.08 -6.10
N THR A 904 -43.09 -3.86 -6.32
CA THR A 904 -42.28 -4.45 -5.23
C THR A 904 -41.37 -3.41 -4.59
N ALA A 905 -40.77 -2.52 -5.38
CA ALA A 905 -40.03 -1.37 -4.88
C ALA A 905 -40.95 -0.48 -4.03
N ARG A 906 -42.16 -0.17 -4.53
CA ARG A 906 -43.21 0.55 -3.79
C ARG A 906 -43.59 -0.13 -2.47
N LYS A 907 -43.89 -1.44 -2.48
CA LYS A 907 -44.22 -2.21 -1.25
C LYS A 907 -43.08 -2.28 -0.24
N LYS A 908 -41.82 -2.29 -0.68
CA LYS A 908 -40.65 -2.24 0.21
C LYS A 908 -40.46 -0.85 0.81
N PHE A 909 -40.73 0.20 0.05
CA PHE A 909 -40.65 1.59 0.49
C PHE A 909 -41.79 1.96 1.47
N GLU A 910 -43.00 1.41 1.28
CA GLU A 910 -44.13 1.60 2.19
C GLU A 910 -43.98 0.85 3.54
N LYS A 911 -43.13 -0.18 3.62
CA LYS A 911 -42.92 -1.00 4.85
C LYS A 911 -41.76 -0.56 5.73
N ASN A 912 -40.81 0.21 5.20
CA ASN A 912 -39.67 0.78 5.92
C ASN A 912 -39.43 2.18 5.32
N PRO A 913 -40.18 3.20 5.77
CA PRO A 913 -40.08 4.56 5.25
C PRO A 913 -38.75 5.25 5.52
#